data_AF-A0A813CRB0-F1
#
_entry.id   AF-A0A813CRB0-F1
#
_cell.length_a   1.000
_cell.length_b   1.000
_cell.length_c   1.000
_cell.angle_alpha   90.00
_cell.angle_beta   90.00
_cell.angle_gamma   90.00
#
_symmetry.space_group_name_H-M   'P 1'
#
loop_
_entity.id
_entity.type
_entity.pdbx_description
1 polymer ?
#
loop_
_entity_poly.entity_id
_entity_poly.type
_entity_poly.pdbx_seq_one_letter_code
_entity_poly.pdbx_strand_id
1 'polypeptide(L)'
;MATAVYVVSGAGGVGSCVNGVYVCVGVLNGKPKYQLQNGRAILYFQDLWKINYRDDESGWYYAHPDDKSETPPSGEWTTEGYFLGNAEPPPSVTVELLTQEIWVSGAGCVGCTVNGLYTRIDSLNGRPKYQQVNGRAIVYFNEHWKINYRDDVSGWYYQHPDTTSETPPNGYWTTEGYFFDDADPPPVVASITLEDESQQDTVLRCARLSVRVRRGPDWCWNQQDGGAGHFGLTIERLSATPGWVGVLWDTGDENNYRVGHDDSHDLVLVTSFRVSGAGGICDFMNGDYVQFDTFNDRPRYRLHGGDGILFFEDNWKLGNRREPGWQYWHPNVSSKTPPTGPWSMASYHSSPENDFSPAPSVSEIHEVVETAGSEVRSGKHSDTADNQICGYDEDWENPEEAQKAKCSICLCVARDALNHECGELFCEACWIKCQAEDEKCPVCRQDGSTNVAPAYANRRAILNLMMRCPNKCGQCFSLREKDSHLNECAPRTARQLAPVSCEFCGDAVPADGLERHMEANPVCKHMKALYEEVRELRREIRELKDRAESLSSLVEFFYLLPRGATVADRLWVVLNLGSLTLLTPEVCSIDLSQGMIVLTGLSVKGLLRNFDLVDYIFSDPLVECTIPDVETEESDAASSEKDESRESTEETARTSEVVSLWTLATCGLPLSGFCLAFLNATVTGVSYGFFLGYMGLDSNIMMSVTSLMQLPQVLLLPLGVMNDCIPILGYNRKPYLLAAWLICAGALLTMSTRNWYVIPMFILVAGIQLGCVAGEGLLLEYSQAEAPQCRGKMKAEFTMVTMAGSLTSSAVIGLFMNRKEYLGTFDWGLSFSGLMILCFAIVLCMLPICVRCVYESKKVERPSFRTHVENSWSLIRSKCLASVLLYAFITQFLSQLTTTARPLVRCIWAEVKVLQAQLFQMGGMVMMIAVVWIYKVYFLQSCWRRSIFVAILTVTLMDSIPSFFAVFNVIRNQYFFLGDEMASAVPTAALGLILNLIVIELSEPGQEGLCYGLVGTIMHSSQPVSTAVSNQVSSLFTPSLSKPQNYAMDTPSFRTTVAWSYVFTYGASLLGACALPLIPRQKADAQRRKLEWSSSPLMTALVLGVPALCLPYGITVLVLTSQPDTACLRWIGGQGCENLP
;
A
#
# COMPACT_ATOMS: atom_id res chain seq x y z
N MET A 1 -23.10 -45.45 20.31
CA MET A 1 -22.91 -46.28 21.52
C MET A 1 -21.68 -45.72 22.18
N ALA A 2 -21.74 -45.29 23.43
CA ALA A 2 -20.57 -44.74 24.11
C ALA A 2 -19.38 -45.71 23.98
N THR A 3 -18.30 -45.27 23.34
CA THR A 3 -17.08 -46.06 23.18
C THR A 3 -16.44 -46.25 24.55
N ALA A 4 -16.72 -47.40 25.17
CA ALA A 4 -16.08 -47.81 26.42
C ALA A 4 -14.56 -47.93 26.19
N VAL A 5 -13.79 -47.14 26.92
CA VAL A 5 -12.32 -47.19 26.89
C VAL A 5 -11.84 -48.04 28.05
N TYR A 6 -10.91 -48.97 27.80
CA TYR A 6 -10.37 -49.87 28.82
C TYR A 6 -9.03 -49.35 29.32
N VAL A 7 -8.87 -49.21 30.63
CA VAL A 7 -7.60 -48.80 31.24
C VAL A 7 -6.98 -50.00 31.94
N VAL A 8 -5.80 -50.43 31.50
CA VAL A 8 -5.01 -51.49 32.12
C VAL A 8 -3.98 -50.85 33.03
N SER A 9 -3.95 -51.24 34.31
CA SER A 9 -3.01 -50.68 35.29
C SER A 9 -2.51 -51.75 36.26
N GLY A 10 -1.35 -51.55 36.89
CA GLY A 10 -0.83 -52.45 37.91
C GLY A 10 0.02 -53.64 37.41
N ALA A 11 0.18 -53.84 36.10
CA ALA A 11 1.10 -54.87 35.58
C ALA A 11 2.56 -54.54 35.94
N GLY A 12 3.29 -55.53 36.47
CA GLY A 12 4.70 -55.41 36.86
C GLY A 12 5.66 -56.31 36.06
N GLY A 13 6.94 -56.30 36.46
CA GLY A 13 7.99 -57.08 35.80
C GLY A 13 8.16 -56.75 34.32
N VAL A 14 8.37 -57.76 33.47
CA VAL A 14 8.49 -57.57 32.01
C VAL A 14 7.18 -57.15 31.34
N GLY A 15 6.04 -57.30 32.04
CA GLY A 15 4.74 -56.91 31.52
C GLY A 15 4.30 -55.49 31.87
N SER A 16 5.15 -54.67 32.52
CA SER A 16 4.80 -53.28 32.83
C SER A 16 4.47 -52.42 31.60
N CYS A 17 4.95 -52.84 30.44
CA CYS A 17 4.73 -52.20 29.14
C CYS A 17 3.30 -52.36 28.60
N VAL A 18 2.42 -53.12 29.27
CA VAL A 18 1.01 -53.25 28.90
C VAL A 18 0.09 -52.30 29.69
N ASN A 19 0.62 -51.49 30.60
CA ASN A 19 -0.19 -50.51 31.32
C ASN A 19 -0.55 -49.31 30.43
N GLY A 20 -1.81 -48.89 30.46
CA GLY A 20 -2.31 -47.69 29.82
C GLY A 20 -3.71 -47.86 29.21
N VAL A 21 -4.07 -46.93 28.32
CA VAL A 21 -5.42 -46.79 27.77
C VAL A 21 -5.55 -47.58 26.47
N TYR A 22 -6.53 -48.48 26.40
CA TYR A 22 -6.80 -49.37 25.28
C TYR A 22 -8.05 -48.93 24.53
N VAL A 23 -7.88 -48.75 23.22
CA VAL A 23 -8.93 -48.36 22.28
C VAL A 23 -9.22 -49.50 21.32
N CYS A 24 -10.48 -49.64 20.90
CA CYS A 24 -10.89 -50.69 19.98
C CYS A 24 -10.27 -50.43 18.60
N VAL A 25 -9.50 -51.39 18.06
CA VAL A 25 -8.82 -51.25 16.77
C VAL A 25 -9.30 -52.24 15.72
N GLY A 26 -10.15 -53.20 16.09
CA GLY A 26 -10.71 -54.14 15.13
C GLY A 26 -11.47 -55.28 15.79
N VAL A 27 -11.67 -56.36 15.03
CA VAL A 27 -12.35 -57.58 15.50
C VAL A 27 -11.43 -58.77 15.21
N LEU A 28 -11.19 -59.60 16.22
CA LEU A 28 -10.42 -60.83 16.14
C LEU A 28 -11.23 -62.00 16.70
N ASN A 29 -11.31 -63.10 15.97
CA ASN A 29 -12.12 -64.29 16.34
C ASN A 29 -13.59 -63.95 16.68
N GLY A 30 -14.17 -62.97 15.99
CA GLY A 30 -15.54 -62.52 16.20
C GLY A 30 -15.77 -61.63 17.43
N LYS A 31 -14.72 -61.24 18.15
CA LYS A 31 -14.79 -60.31 19.30
C LYS A 31 -13.87 -59.09 19.11
N PRO A 32 -14.17 -57.95 19.74
CA PRO A 32 -13.36 -56.74 19.57
C PRO A 32 -11.92 -56.93 20.07
N LYS A 33 -10.96 -56.46 19.28
CA LYS A 33 -9.53 -56.40 19.58
C LYS A 33 -9.20 -54.95 19.94
N TYR A 34 -8.52 -54.77 21.06
CA TYR A 34 -8.12 -53.46 21.56
C TYR A 34 -6.60 -53.32 21.52
N GLN A 35 -6.11 -52.11 21.28
CA GLN A 35 -4.69 -51.80 21.27
C GLN A 35 -4.42 -50.60 22.17
N LEU A 36 -3.27 -50.65 22.85
CA LEU A 36 -2.77 -49.57 23.66
C LEU A 36 -2.55 -48.32 22.80
N GLN A 37 -3.18 -47.19 23.16
CA GLN A 37 -3.30 -45.97 22.35
C GLN A 37 -1.94 -45.41 21.87
N ASN A 38 -0.85 -45.69 22.59
CA ASN A 38 0.52 -45.29 22.23
C ASN A 38 1.52 -46.47 22.28
N GLY A 39 1.06 -47.70 22.02
CA GLY A 39 1.90 -48.88 22.12
C GLY A 39 1.50 -50.02 21.19
N ARG A 40 2.29 -51.10 21.23
CA ARG A 40 2.01 -52.33 20.46
C ARG A 40 1.30 -53.39 21.28
N ALA A 41 1.04 -53.12 22.56
CA ALA A 41 0.34 -54.06 23.40
C ALA A 41 -1.10 -54.19 22.94
N ILE A 42 -1.59 -55.42 22.86
CA ILE A 42 -2.95 -55.75 22.44
C ILE A 42 -3.68 -56.47 23.55
N LEU A 43 -4.97 -56.21 23.61
CA LEU A 43 -5.94 -56.94 24.42
C LEU A 43 -6.92 -57.59 23.45
N TYR A 44 -6.99 -58.91 23.48
CA TYR A 44 -7.67 -59.69 22.45
C TYR A 44 -8.28 -60.98 23.00
N PHE A 45 -9.18 -61.58 22.23
CA PHE A 45 -9.84 -62.83 22.61
C PHE A 45 -9.35 -64.01 21.78
N GLN A 46 -8.89 -65.05 22.46
CA GLN A 46 -8.56 -66.34 21.86
C GLN A 46 -8.76 -67.44 22.91
N ASP A 47 -9.92 -68.09 22.83
CA ASP A 47 -10.52 -69.00 23.83
C ASP A 47 -10.89 -68.33 25.17
N LEU A 48 -10.07 -67.38 25.62
CA LEU A 48 -10.24 -66.50 26.78
C LEU A 48 -9.61 -65.13 26.48
N TRP A 49 -9.93 -64.11 27.28
CA TRP A 49 -9.37 -62.76 27.14
C TRP A 49 -7.90 -62.71 27.57
N LYS A 50 -7.05 -62.13 26.70
CA LYS A 50 -5.59 -62.12 26.83
C LYS A 50 -5.02 -60.73 26.59
N ILE A 51 -3.90 -60.43 27.25
CA ILE A 51 -3.08 -59.24 27.00
C ILE A 51 -1.68 -59.69 26.61
N ASN A 52 -1.21 -59.16 25.48
CA ASN A 52 0.17 -59.32 25.03
C ASN A 52 0.83 -57.95 24.83
N TYR A 53 2.14 -57.87 25.03
CA TYR A 53 2.91 -56.62 24.95
C TYR A 53 3.23 -56.17 23.51
N ARG A 54 3.01 -57.05 22.54
CA ARG A 54 3.14 -56.80 21.10
C ARG A 54 1.90 -57.29 20.40
N ASP A 55 1.65 -56.75 19.21
CA ASP A 55 0.57 -57.14 18.31
C ASP A 55 0.89 -58.50 17.66
N ASP A 56 0.97 -59.51 18.51
CA ASP A 56 1.27 -60.89 18.19
C ASP A 56 0.27 -61.76 18.95
N GLU A 57 -0.52 -62.51 18.21
CA GLU A 57 -1.62 -63.31 18.74
C GLU A 57 -1.12 -64.70 19.21
N SER A 58 0.14 -65.04 18.93
CA SER A 58 0.73 -66.35 19.21
C SER A 58 1.16 -66.57 20.68
N GLY A 59 1.15 -65.52 21.52
CA GLY A 59 1.51 -65.61 22.94
C GLY A 59 0.86 -64.51 23.79
N TRP A 60 0.86 -64.68 25.11
CA TRP A 60 0.29 -63.70 26.05
C TRP A 60 1.09 -63.64 27.35
N TYR A 61 0.99 -62.51 28.04
CA TYR A 61 1.59 -62.32 29.38
C TYR A 61 0.53 -62.45 30.47
N TYR A 62 -0.68 -61.95 30.18
CA TYR A 62 -1.80 -61.97 31.12
C TYR A 62 -3.05 -62.55 30.47
N ALA A 63 -3.84 -63.25 31.27
CA ALA A 63 -5.08 -63.89 30.88
C ALA A 63 -6.11 -63.71 32.01
N HIS A 64 -7.36 -63.49 31.64
CA HIS A 64 -8.46 -63.52 32.61
C HIS A 64 -9.02 -64.94 32.69
N PRO A 65 -8.96 -65.62 33.85
CA PRO A 65 -9.57 -66.93 34.02
C PRO A 65 -11.08 -66.82 33.84
N ASP A 66 -11.68 -67.77 33.12
CA ASP A 66 -13.15 -68.00 33.10
C ASP A 66 -14.08 -66.97 32.44
N ASP A 67 -13.62 -66.07 31.55
CA ASP A 67 -14.55 -65.17 30.85
C ASP A 67 -14.60 -65.31 29.32
N LYS A 68 -15.81 -65.62 28.81
CA LYS A 68 -16.19 -65.68 27.38
C LYS A 68 -17.08 -64.50 26.97
N SER A 69 -17.19 -63.48 27.80
CA SER A 69 -17.95 -62.24 27.58
C SER A 69 -17.63 -61.59 26.22
N GLU A 70 -18.61 -60.88 25.65
CA GLU A 70 -18.46 -60.17 24.36
C GLU A 70 -17.43 -59.04 24.41
N THR A 71 -17.17 -58.51 25.61
CA THR A 71 -16.24 -57.41 25.86
C THR A 71 -15.25 -57.78 26.97
N PRO A 72 -14.06 -57.17 27.02
CA PRO A 72 -13.07 -57.47 28.06
C PRO A 72 -13.62 -57.31 29.49
N PRO A 73 -13.38 -58.27 30.40
CA PRO A 73 -13.77 -58.13 31.80
C PRO A 73 -12.97 -57.03 32.52
N SER A 74 -13.68 -56.23 33.30
CA SER A 74 -13.10 -55.32 34.30
C SER A 74 -12.75 -56.08 35.59
N GLY A 75 -11.63 -55.76 36.22
CA GLY A 75 -11.15 -56.41 37.44
C GLY A 75 -9.70 -56.89 37.33
N GLU A 76 -9.27 -57.70 38.30
CA GLU A 76 -7.92 -58.26 38.40
C GLU A 76 -7.70 -59.41 37.39
N TRP A 77 -6.57 -59.40 36.70
CA TRP A 77 -6.17 -60.44 35.74
C TRP A 77 -5.09 -61.34 36.35
N THR A 78 -4.67 -62.39 35.64
CA THR A 78 -3.66 -63.34 36.12
C THR A 78 -2.59 -63.60 35.06
N THR A 79 -1.47 -64.23 35.43
CA THR A 79 -0.45 -64.73 34.48
C THR A 79 -0.71 -66.17 34.04
N GLU A 80 -1.95 -66.66 34.12
CA GLU A 80 -2.28 -68.06 33.82
C GLU A 80 -1.91 -68.42 32.37
N GLY A 81 -1.17 -69.52 32.21
CA GLY A 81 -0.62 -69.97 30.91
C GLY A 81 0.72 -69.33 30.51
N TYR A 82 1.26 -68.39 31.30
CA TYR A 82 2.60 -67.83 31.12
C TYR A 82 3.59 -68.37 32.17
N PHE A 83 4.57 -69.17 31.72
CA PHE A 83 5.40 -70.00 32.63
C PHE A 83 6.76 -69.39 33.03
N LEU A 84 7.11 -68.19 32.55
CA LEU A 84 8.44 -67.59 32.78
C LEU A 84 8.56 -66.83 34.11
N GLY A 85 7.46 -66.62 34.85
CA GLY A 85 7.44 -66.10 36.22
C GLY A 85 7.98 -64.67 36.41
N ASN A 86 8.24 -63.93 35.32
CA ASN A 86 8.84 -62.59 35.34
C ASN A 86 7.82 -61.46 35.06
N ALA A 87 6.52 -61.76 35.01
CA ALA A 87 5.44 -60.83 34.72
C ALA A 87 4.55 -60.52 35.94
N GLU A 88 5.07 -60.63 37.17
CA GLU A 88 4.32 -60.27 38.37
C GLU A 88 4.58 -58.81 38.81
N PRO A 89 3.61 -58.14 39.48
CA PRO A 89 2.20 -58.52 39.67
C PRO A 89 1.33 -58.40 38.39
N PRO A 90 0.20 -59.11 38.30
CA PRO A 90 -0.72 -59.00 37.18
C PRO A 90 -1.54 -57.68 37.19
N PRO A 91 -2.09 -57.24 36.03
CA PRO A 91 -2.83 -55.99 35.93
C PRO A 91 -4.29 -56.08 36.40
N SER A 92 -4.88 -54.92 36.67
CA SER A 92 -6.32 -54.69 36.77
C SER A 92 -6.83 -53.83 35.61
N VAL A 93 -8.04 -54.13 35.12
CA VAL A 93 -8.68 -53.46 33.98
C VAL A 93 -9.96 -52.73 34.42
N THR A 94 -10.12 -51.46 34.05
CA THR A 94 -11.31 -50.64 34.37
C THR A 94 -11.93 -50.02 33.10
N VAL A 95 -13.22 -49.65 33.16
CA VAL A 95 -13.98 -49.04 32.05
C VAL A 95 -14.42 -47.62 32.44
N GLU A 96 -14.12 -46.62 31.60
CA GLU A 96 -14.53 -45.21 31.79
C GLU A 96 -15.34 -44.66 30.60
N LEU A 97 -16.19 -43.65 30.86
CA LEU A 97 -17.05 -42.94 29.87
C LEU A 97 -16.63 -41.46 29.78
N LEU A 98 -16.37 -40.95 28.57
CA LEU A 98 -15.79 -39.61 28.31
C LEU A 98 -16.74 -38.43 28.61
N THR A 99 -16.19 -37.32 29.12
CA THR A 99 -16.86 -36.06 29.51
C THR A 99 -17.33 -35.22 28.31
N GLN A 100 -18.49 -34.56 28.43
CA GLN A 100 -19.10 -33.72 27.39
C GLN A 100 -18.61 -32.26 27.45
N GLU A 101 -18.06 -31.74 26.35
CA GLU A 101 -17.58 -30.36 26.19
C GLU A 101 -18.57 -29.53 25.33
N ILE A 102 -18.46 -28.20 25.31
CA ILE A 102 -19.37 -27.32 24.54
C ILE A 102 -18.58 -26.20 23.87
N TRP A 103 -18.90 -25.87 22.62
CA TRP A 103 -18.32 -24.76 21.88
C TRP A 103 -19.34 -23.66 21.63
N VAL A 104 -18.95 -22.40 21.87
CA VAL A 104 -19.76 -21.21 21.59
C VAL A 104 -19.07 -20.39 20.52
N SER A 105 -19.80 -19.98 19.47
CA SER A 105 -19.23 -19.21 18.35
C SER A 105 -20.22 -18.21 17.77
N GLY A 106 -19.74 -17.18 17.08
CA GLY A 106 -20.59 -16.23 16.36
C GLY A 106 -21.18 -15.08 17.19
N ALA A 107 -20.88 -14.98 18.50
CA ALA A 107 -21.24 -13.79 19.28
C ALA A 107 -20.45 -12.56 18.79
N GLY A 108 -21.15 -11.47 18.49
CA GLY A 108 -20.57 -10.21 18.03
C GLY A 108 -20.45 -9.12 19.10
N CYS A 109 -19.85 -8.00 18.71
CA CYS A 109 -19.72 -6.78 19.52
C CYS A 109 -19.18 -7.05 20.94
N VAL A 110 -19.87 -6.59 22.00
CA VAL A 110 -19.38 -6.71 23.39
C VAL A 110 -19.43 -8.17 23.87
N GLY A 111 -20.27 -9.00 23.27
CA GLY A 111 -20.36 -10.43 23.58
C GLY A 111 -19.32 -11.31 22.88
N CYS A 112 -18.42 -10.77 22.05
CA CYS A 112 -17.40 -11.59 21.38
C CYS A 112 -16.49 -12.38 22.34
N THR A 113 -16.39 -11.93 23.60
CA THR A 113 -15.62 -12.57 24.67
C THR A 113 -16.16 -13.92 25.13
N VAL A 114 -17.43 -14.24 24.84
CA VAL A 114 -18.02 -15.55 25.21
C VAL A 114 -17.74 -16.66 24.20
N ASN A 115 -17.13 -16.37 23.06
CA ASN A 115 -16.79 -17.37 22.05
C ASN A 115 -15.62 -18.27 22.52
N GLY A 116 -15.73 -19.59 22.33
CA GLY A 116 -14.68 -20.55 22.64
C GLY A 116 -15.21 -21.86 23.23
N LEU A 117 -14.27 -22.72 23.66
CA LEU A 117 -14.55 -24.02 24.27
C LEU A 117 -14.94 -23.86 25.74
N TYR A 118 -15.89 -24.67 26.21
CA TYR A 118 -16.39 -24.71 27.57
C TYR A 118 -16.34 -26.13 28.09
N THR A 119 -15.84 -26.28 29.32
CA THR A 119 -15.77 -27.56 30.03
C THR A 119 -16.74 -27.54 31.21
N ARG A 120 -17.31 -28.71 31.52
CA ARG A 120 -18.23 -28.84 32.66
C ARG A 120 -17.43 -28.69 33.95
N ILE A 121 -17.78 -27.71 34.77
CA ILE A 121 -17.09 -27.43 36.03
C ILE A 121 -17.91 -27.75 37.28
N ASP A 122 -19.25 -27.68 37.20
CA ASP A 122 -20.12 -27.86 38.36
C ASP A 122 -21.57 -28.18 37.95
N SER A 123 -22.50 -28.13 38.91
CA SER A 123 -23.96 -28.15 38.69
C SER A 123 -24.64 -26.97 39.42
N LEU A 124 -25.58 -26.31 38.76
CA LEU A 124 -26.36 -25.19 39.29
C LEU A 124 -27.84 -25.41 38.96
N ASN A 125 -28.73 -25.24 39.95
CA ASN A 125 -30.18 -25.45 39.81
C ASN A 125 -30.57 -26.83 39.23
N GLY A 126 -29.81 -27.89 39.58
CA GLY A 126 -30.04 -29.25 39.11
C GLY A 126 -29.58 -29.53 37.68
N ARG A 127 -28.93 -28.57 37.00
CA ARG A 127 -28.35 -28.73 35.65
C ARG A 127 -26.84 -28.47 35.65
N PRO A 128 -26.08 -28.99 34.68
CA PRO A 128 -24.63 -28.77 34.60
C PRO A 128 -24.27 -27.31 34.32
N LYS A 129 -23.22 -26.81 35.00
CA LYS A 129 -22.61 -25.49 34.78
C LYS A 129 -21.28 -25.66 34.06
N TYR A 130 -21.04 -24.83 33.04
CA TYR A 130 -19.85 -24.90 32.21
C TYR A 130 -19.06 -23.58 32.28
N GLN A 131 -17.73 -23.67 32.19
CA GLN A 131 -16.83 -22.52 32.17
C GLN A 131 -15.91 -22.59 30.96
N GLN A 132 -15.68 -21.42 30.37
CA GLN A 132 -14.84 -21.25 29.20
C GLN A 132 -13.38 -21.64 29.52
N VAL A 133 -12.78 -22.47 28.67
CA VAL A 133 -11.38 -22.88 28.75
C VAL A 133 -10.51 -21.65 28.49
N ASN A 134 -9.65 -21.30 29.45
CA ASN A 134 -8.83 -20.08 29.46
C ASN A 134 -9.62 -18.75 29.57
N GLY A 135 -10.89 -18.79 29.98
CA GLY A 135 -11.76 -17.62 30.11
C GLY A 135 -12.54 -17.57 31.43
N ARG A 136 -13.29 -16.49 31.63
CA ARG A 136 -14.19 -16.33 32.79
C ARG A 136 -15.67 -16.44 32.43
N ALA A 137 -16.00 -16.60 31.15
CA ALA A 137 -17.38 -16.75 30.73
C ALA A 137 -17.95 -18.10 31.20
N ILE A 138 -19.25 -18.11 31.48
CA ILE A 138 -19.97 -19.29 31.97
C ILE A 138 -21.25 -19.52 31.19
N VAL A 139 -21.61 -20.79 31.06
CA VAL A 139 -22.93 -21.24 30.60
C VAL A 139 -23.62 -21.93 31.76
N TYR A 140 -24.81 -21.47 32.13
CA TYR A 140 -25.53 -21.93 33.31
C TYR A 140 -27.04 -21.91 33.10
N PHE A 141 -27.76 -22.62 33.96
CA PHE A 141 -29.22 -22.67 33.94
C PHE A 141 -29.83 -21.88 35.10
N ASN A 142 -30.69 -20.91 34.78
CA ASN A 142 -31.49 -20.17 35.74
C ASN A 142 -32.83 -19.78 35.10
N GLU A 143 -33.86 -20.61 35.30
CA GLU A 143 -35.15 -20.66 34.59
C GLU A 143 -35.02 -20.99 33.09
N HIS A 144 -34.06 -20.35 32.41
CA HIS A 144 -33.61 -20.60 31.04
C HIS A 144 -32.10 -20.87 31.01
N TRP A 145 -31.61 -21.44 29.91
CA TRP A 145 -30.16 -21.51 29.65
C TRP A 145 -29.61 -20.14 29.29
N LYS A 146 -28.52 -19.74 29.95
CA LYS A 146 -27.95 -18.39 29.88
C LYS A 146 -26.43 -18.44 29.72
N ILE A 147 -25.89 -17.43 29.01
CA ILE A 147 -24.45 -17.20 28.86
C ILE A 147 -24.10 -15.84 29.45
N ASN A 148 -23.06 -15.81 30.27
CA ASN A 148 -22.48 -14.57 30.78
C ASN A 148 -20.96 -14.54 30.55
N TYR A 149 -20.40 -13.36 30.32
CA TYR A 149 -18.98 -13.17 30.02
C TYR A 149 -18.08 -13.24 31.27
N ARG A 150 -18.68 -13.26 32.46
CA ARG A 150 -18.00 -13.47 33.75
C ARG A 150 -18.72 -14.55 34.53
N ASP A 151 -18.00 -15.15 35.48
CA ASP A 151 -18.52 -16.14 36.42
C ASP A 151 -19.44 -15.47 37.46
N ASP A 152 -20.55 -14.93 36.98
CA ASP A 152 -21.58 -14.26 37.74
C ASP A 152 -22.94 -14.70 37.19
N VAL A 153 -23.81 -15.18 38.08
CA VAL A 153 -25.14 -15.71 37.74
C VAL A 153 -26.25 -14.67 37.87
N SER A 154 -25.90 -13.41 38.20
CA SER A 154 -26.85 -12.30 38.38
C SER A 154 -27.23 -11.59 37.07
N GLY A 155 -26.51 -11.82 35.97
CA GLY A 155 -26.77 -11.24 34.66
C GLY A 155 -26.44 -12.20 33.51
N TRP A 156 -26.89 -11.86 32.30
CA TRP A 156 -26.62 -12.62 31.07
C TRP A 156 -26.60 -11.70 29.85
N TYR A 157 -25.86 -12.11 28.82
CA TYR A 157 -25.89 -11.47 27.49
C TYR A 157 -26.79 -12.23 26.53
N TYR A 158 -26.81 -13.56 26.66
CA TYR A 158 -27.56 -14.43 25.76
C TYR A 158 -28.40 -15.42 26.56
N GLN A 159 -29.60 -15.70 26.09
CA GLN A 159 -30.46 -16.75 26.63
C GLN A 159 -31.01 -17.64 25.50
N HIS A 160 -31.36 -18.88 25.85
CA HIS A 160 -32.08 -19.77 24.95
C HIS A 160 -33.53 -19.96 25.46
N PRO A 161 -34.55 -19.90 24.58
CA PRO A 161 -35.95 -20.00 24.99
C PRO A 161 -36.33 -21.38 25.57
N ASP A 162 -35.57 -22.43 25.26
CA ASP A 162 -35.81 -23.78 25.78
C ASP A 162 -35.50 -23.90 27.29
N THR A 163 -36.53 -24.22 28.07
CA THR A 163 -36.47 -24.41 29.53
C THR A 163 -36.43 -25.88 29.94
N THR A 164 -36.59 -26.82 29.00
CA THR A 164 -36.79 -28.25 29.30
C THR A 164 -35.48 -29.05 29.32
N SER A 165 -34.43 -28.56 28.64
CA SER A 165 -33.47 -29.41 27.94
C SER A 165 -32.29 -30.09 28.69
N GLU A 166 -32.25 -30.42 29.97
CA GLU A 166 -31.10 -31.09 30.70
C GLU A 166 -29.64 -30.59 30.51
N THR A 167 -29.11 -30.48 29.29
CA THR A 167 -27.84 -29.85 28.86
C THR A 167 -28.09 -28.58 28.02
N PRO A 168 -27.11 -27.68 27.83
CA PRO A 168 -27.26 -26.50 26.98
C PRO A 168 -27.71 -26.85 25.55
N PRO A 169 -28.76 -26.19 25.01
CA PRO A 169 -29.26 -26.44 23.66
C PRO A 169 -28.28 -26.06 22.56
N ASN A 170 -28.19 -26.90 21.53
CA ASN A 170 -27.43 -26.63 20.32
C ASN A 170 -28.20 -25.69 19.38
N GLY A 171 -27.49 -24.84 18.65
CA GLY A 171 -28.05 -23.92 17.66
C GLY A 171 -27.97 -22.46 18.07
N TYR A 172 -28.77 -21.60 17.43
CA TYR A 172 -28.76 -20.16 17.63
C TYR A 172 -29.42 -19.76 18.95
N TRP A 173 -28.74 -18.90 19.70
CA TRP A 173 -29.26 -18.30 20.93
C TRP A 173 -29.78 -16.88 20.63
N THR A 174 -30.41 -16.24 21.61
CA THR A 174 -30.98 -14.89 21.43
C THR A 174 -30.46 -13.92 22.49
N THR A 175 -30.53 -12.63 22.21
CA THR A 175 -30.28 -11.51 23.16
C THR A 175 -31.55 -11.14 23.95
N GLU A 176 -32.61 -11.93 23.85
CA GLU A 176 -33.90 -11.62 24.47
C GLU A 176 -33.75 -11.45 26.00
N GLY A 177 -34.28 -10.35 26.55
CA GLY A 177 -34.14 -10.02 27.97
C GLY A 177 -32.86 -9.29 28.37
N TYR A 178 -31.90 -9.07 27.46
CA TYR A 178 -30.78 -8.15 27.64
C TYR A 178 -31.15 -6.77 27.05
N PHE A 179 -31.02 -5.72 27.86
CA PHE A 179 -31.60 -4.38 27.56
C PHE A 179 -30.73 -3.49 26.67
N PHE A 180 -29.48 -3.88 26.41
CA PHE A 180 -28.54 -3.08 25.62
C PHE A 180 -28.35 -3.75 24.25
N ASP A 181 -28.61 -3.05 23.15
CA ASP A 181 -28.50 -3.58 21.78
C ASP A 181 -27.02 -3.71 21.30
N ASP A 182 -26.08 -4.00 22.22
CA ASP A 182 -24.64 -4.06 21.96
C ASP A 182 -24.06 -5.48 21.93
N ALA A 183 -24.93 -6.50 21.97
CA ALA A 183 -24.57 -7.92 21.99
C ALA A 183 -24.91 -8.68 20.69
N ASP A 184 -25.37 -8.01 19.64
CA ASP A 184 -25.67 -8.65 18.34
C ASP A 184 -24.42 -8.80 17.43
N PRO A 185 -24.36 -9.82 16.56
CA PRO A 185 -25.27 -10.97 16.46
C PRO A 185 -25.13 -11.97 17.63
N PRO A 186 -26.20 -12.73 17.96
CA PRO A 186 -26.16 -13.72 19.02
C PRO A 186 -25.40 -15.01 18.62
N PRO A 187 -24.87 -15.77 19.60
CA PRO A 187 -24.03 -16.93 19.33
C PRO A 187 -24.79 -18.17 18.89
N VAL A 188 -24.04 -19.10 18.29
CA VAL A 188 -24.38 -20.50 18.07
C VAL A 188 -23.62 -21.35 19.08
N VAL A 189 -24.35 -22.21 19.79
CA VAL A 189 -23.78 -23.17 20.76
C VAL A 189 -23.83 -24.58 20.17
N ALA A 190 -22.76 -25.35 20.36
CA ALA A 190 -22.66 -26.74 19.91
C ALA A 190 -22.01 -27.62 20.99
N SER A 191 -22.70 -28.66 21.43
CA SER A 191 -22.14 -29.68 22.31
C SER A 191 -21.13 -30.55 21.57
N ILE A 192 -19.93 -30.67 22.12
CA ILE A 192 -18.87 -31.55 21.63
C ILE A 192 -18.89 -32.82 22.46
N THR A 193 -19.30 -33.92 21.84
CA THR A 193 -19.08 -35.27 22.37
C THR A 193 -17.75 -35.78 21.82
N LEU A 194 -16.87 -36.26 22.69
CA LEU A 194 -15.58 -36.87 22.35
C LEU A 194 -15.78 -38.21 21.62
N GLU A 195 -16.25 -38.16 20.39
CA GLU A 195 -16.08 -39.20 19.36
C GLU A 195 -15.55 -38.61 18.03
N ASP A 196 -15.17 -37.32 18.00
CA ASP A 196 -14.98 -36.61 16.73
C ASP A 196 -13.62 -35.89 16.57
N GLU A 197 -12.59 -36.32 17.30
CA GLU A 197 -11.22 -35.77 17.18
C GLU A 197 -10.28 -36.57 16.26
N SER A 198 -10.77 -37.46 15.40
CA SER A 198 -9.91 -38.12 14.40
C SER A 198 -10.23 -37.84 12.92
N GLN A 199 -11.22 -37.02 12.57
CA GLN A 199 -11.52 -36.72 11.15
C GLN A 199 -12.04 -35.31 10.81
N GLN A 200 -12.03 -34.34 11.72
CA GLN A 200 -12.52 -32.99 11.41
C GLN A 200 -11.40 -32.03 10.99
N ASP A 201 -10.92 -32.22 9.76
CA ASP A 201 -10.68 -31.06 8.87
C ASP A 201 -10.71 -31.45 7.38
N THR A 202 -11.43 -32.53 7.05
CA THR A 202 -11.50 -33.00 5.67
C THR A 202 -12.92 -33.13 5.13
N VAL A 203 -13.99 -33.29 5.92
CA VAL A 203 -15.36 -33.39 5.36
C VAL A 203 -15.84 -32.02 4.81
N LEU A 204 -16.33 -32.00 3.57
CA LEU A 204 -16.79 -30.77 2.90
C LEU A 204 -18.22 -30.43 3.38
N ARG A 205 -18.32 -29.49 4.33
CA ARG A 205 -19.58 -29.09 5.00
C ARG A 205 -20.35 -27.94 4.36
N CYS A 206 -19.80 -27.35 3.30
CA CYS A 206 -20.47 -26.34 2.52
C CYS A 206 -19.99 -26.41 1.07
N ALA A 207 -20.83 -25.97 0.13
CA ALA A 207 -20.48 -25.96 -1.28
C ALA A 207 -19.31 -24.99 -1.52
N ARG A 208 -18.13 -25.55 -1.81
CA ARG A 208 -16.95 -24.82 -2.27
C ARG A 208 -16.65 -25.28 -3.69
N LEU A 209 -16.40 -24.34 -4.58
CA LEU A 209 -16.13 -24.60 -5.99
C LEU A 209 -14.62 -24.77 -6.21
N SER A 210 -14.24 -25.53 -7.23
CA SER A 210 -12.85 -25.77 -7.65
C SER A 210 -11.91 -26.37 -6.59
N VAL A 211 -12.43 -27.22 -5.69
CA VAL A 211 -11.64 -27.96 -4.70
C VAL A 211 -11.58 -29.46 -5.02
N ARG A 212 -10.46 -30.10 -4.69
CA ARG A 212 -10.24 -31.54 -4.88
C ARG A 212 -10.95 -32.33 -3.80
N VAL A 213 -11.77 -33.30 -4.21
CA VAL A 213 -12.59 -34.11 -3.31
C VAL A 213 -12.47 -35.60 -3.60
N ARG A 214 -12.79 -36.41 -2.60
CA ARG A 214 -13.04 -37.86 -2.74
C ARG A 214 -14.33 -38.24 -2.02
N ARG A 215 -14.81 -39.47 -2.25
CA ARG A 215 -16.00 -40.00 -1.55
C ARG A 215 -15.89 -39.82 -0.03
N GLY A 216 -16.95 -39.26 0.55
CA GLY A 216 -17.12 -38.99 1.96
C GLY A 216 -17.94 -40.05 2.70
N PRO A 217 -18.16 -39.86 4.00
CA PRO A 217 -18.76 -40.87 4.88
C PRO A 217 -20.21 -41.22 4.51
N ASP A 218 -21.00 -40.29 3.97
CA ASP A 218 -22.43 -40.51 3.69
C ASP A 218 -22.73 -40.97 2.24
N TRP A 219 -21.69 -41.35 1.50
CA TRP A 219 -21.77 -41.70 0.08
C TRP A 219 -22.76 -42.84 -0.21
N CYS A 220 -23.86 -42.52 -0.92
CA CYS A 220 -24.89 -43.49 -1.31
C CYS A 220 -25.04 -43.68 -2.84
N TRP A 221 -24.10 -43.18 -3.63
CA TRP A 221 -24.25 -43.00 -5.08
C TRP A 221 -23.58 -44.10 -5.93
N ASN A 222 -23.52 -45.33 -5.42
CA ASN A 222 -22.86 -46.47 -6.08
C ASN A 222 -21.40 -46.14 -6.49
N GLN A 223 -20.91 -46.62 -7.63
CA GLN A 223 -19.55 -46.36 -8.13
C GLN A 223 -19.50 -45.22 -9.16
N GLN A 224 -20.35 -44.20 -9.01
CA GLN A 224 -20.39 -43.04 -9.92
C GLN A 224 -19.12 -42.18 -9.88
N ASP A 225 -18.28 -42.38 -8.87
CA ASP A 225 -16.95 -41.79 -8.73
C ASP A 225 -15.83 -42.66 -9.33
N GLY A 226 -16.17 -43.78 -9.98
CA GLY A 226 -15.19 -44.73 -10.52
C GLY A 226 -14.70 -45.78 -9.54
N GLY A 227 -15.14 -45.76 -8.28
CA GLY A 227 -14.73 -46.73 -7.24
C GLY A 227 -13.88 -46.12 -6.11
N ALA A 228 -13.64 -46.91 -5.06
CA ALA A 228 -12.91 -46.41 -3.88
C ALA A 228 -11.45 -46.07 -4.22
N GLY A 229 -11.05 -44.81 -3.98
CA GLY A 229 -9.70 -44.30 -4.25
C GLY A 229 -9.59 -43.31 -5.41
N HIS A 230 -10.70 -43.05 -6.12
CA HIS A 230 -10.78 -42.06 -7.18
C HIS A 230 -11.17 -40.67 -6.65
N PHE A 231 -10.73 -39.63 -7.38
CA PHE A 231 -10.88 -38.23 -7.00
C PHE A 231 -11.78 -37.49 -7.99
N GLY A 232 -12.35 -36.38 -7.53
CA GLY A 232 -13.18 -35.49 -8.33
C GLY A 232 -12.91 -34.03 -8.01
N LEU A 233 -13.38 -33.14 -8.88
CA LEU A 233 -13.28 -31.70 -8.76
C LEU A 233 -14.69 -31.11 -8.62
N THR A 234 -14.92 -30.29 -7.60
CA THR A 234 -16.21 -29.60 -7.44
C THR A 234 -16.39 -28.53 -8.53
N ILE A 235 -17.51 -28.56 -9.25
CA ILE A 235 -17.83 -27.67 -10.39
C ILE A 235 -19.11 -26.88 -10.14
N GLU A 236 -19.26 -25.75 -10.83
CA GLU A 236 -20.45 -24.91 -10.73
C GLU A 236 -21.62 -25.51 -11.52
N ARG A 237 -22.59 -26.07 -10.81
CA ARG A 237 -23.83 -26.60 -11.38
C ARG A 237 -25.02 -26.13 -10.55
N LEU A 238 -25.96 -25.44 -11.19
CA LEU A 238 -27.17 -24.93 -10.55
C LEU A 238 -28.00 -26.07 -9.95
N SER A 239 -27.92 -26.25 -8.63
CA SER A 239 -28.91 -27.00 -7.86
C SER A 239 -29.90 -26.01 -7.25
N ALA A 240 -31.20 -26.24 -7.43
CA ALA A 240 -32.24 -25.41 -6.84
C ALA A 240 -32.38 -25.59 -5.31
N THR A 241 -31.60 -26.52 -4.71
CA THR A 241 -31.65 -26.88 -3.29
C THR A 241 -30.31 -26.54 -2.59
N PRO A 242 -30.33 -25.78 -1.47
CA PRO A 242 -29.14 -25.53 -0.65
C PRO A 242 -28.53 -26.83 -0.10
N GLY A 243 -27.20 -26.89 0.05
CA GLY A 243 -26.51 -28.07 0.62
C GLY A 243 -26.04 -29.14 -0.38
N TRP A 244 -26.01 -28.81 -1.67
CA TRP A 244 -25.52 -29.67 -2.75
C TRP A 244 -24.41 -28.98 -3.56
N VAL A 245 -23.48 -29.76 -4.10
CA VAL A 245 -22.42 -29.28 -5.00
C VAL A 245 -22.21 -30.24 -6.17
N GLY A 246 -21.96 -29.71 -7.37
CA GLY A 246 -21.59 -30.52 -8.54
C GLY A 246 -20.16 -31.02 -8.45
N VAL A 247 -19.88 -32.23 -8.92
CA VAL A 247 -18.54 -32.81 -9.00
C VAL A 247 -18.35 -33.48 -10.36
N LEU A 248 -17.23 -33.15 -11.01
CA LEU A 248 -16.67 -33.89 -12.15
C LEU A 248 -15.64 -34.89 -11.61
N TRP A 249 -15.90 -36.18 -11.76
CA TRP A 249 -14.96 -37.23 -11.38
C TRP A 249 -13.90 -37.42 -12.45
N ASP A 250 -12.69 -37.81 -12.05
CA ASP A 250 -11.57 -38.03 -12.98
C ASP A 250 -11.84 -39.13 -14.02
N THR A 251 -12.83 -39.99 -13.77
CA THR A 251 -13.33 -40.99 -14.74
C THR A 251 -14.14 -40.38 -15.89
N GLY A 252 -14.46 -39.08 -15.81
CA GLY A 252 -15.22 -38.33 -16.81
C GLY A 252 -16.72 -38.22 -16.53
N ASP A 253 -17.22 -38.80 -15.43
CA ASP A 253 -18.63 -38.73 -15.03
C ASP A 253 -18.91 -37.50 -14.17
N GLU A 254 -20.03 -36.80 -14.41
CA GLU A 254 -20.43 -35.58 -13.69
C GLU A 254 -21.78 -35.75 -12.98
N ASN A 255 -21.85 -35.42 -11.68
CA ASN A 255 -23.11 -35.45 -10.92
C ASN A 255 -23.09 -34.50 -9.69
N ASN A 256 -24.23 -34.33 -9.02
CA ASN A 256 -24.35 -33.51 -7.80
C ASN A 256 -24.37 -34.36 -6.53
N TYR A 257 -23.72 -33.87 -5.47
CA TYR A 257 -23.51 -34.60 -4.20
C TYR A 257 -23.77 -33.70 -2.99
N ARG A 258 -24.17 -34.29 -1.86
CA ARG A 258 -24.58 -33.56 -0.65
C ARG A 258 -23.37 -33.12 0.14
N VAL A 259 -23.38 -31.87 0.57
CA VAL A 259 -22.36 -31.24 1.42
C VAL A 259 -23.03 -30.58 2.63
N GLY A 260 -24.16 -31.14 3.09
CA GLY A 260 -24.96 -30.59 4.19
C GLY A 260 -26.49 -30.64 3.99
N HIS A 261 -27.01 -31.17 2.88
CA HIS A 261 -28.45 -31.43 2.73
C HIS A 261 -28.87 -32.70 3.48
N ASP A 262 -29.93 -32.63 4.29
CA ASP A 262 -30.38 -33.69 5.21
C ASP A 262 -29.25 -34.24 6.10
N ASP A 263 -28.39 -33.36 6.63
CA ASP A 263 -27.21 -33.68 7.43
C ASP A 263 -26.19 -34.64 6.78
N SER A 264 -26.33 -34.91 5.48
CA SER A 264 -25.48 -35.86 4.75
C SER A 264 -24.32 -35.15 4.04
N HIS A 265 -23.12 -35.71 4.17
CA HIS A 265 -21.86 -35.21 3.65
C HIS A 265 -21.16 -36.29 2.79
N ASP A 266 -21.44 -36.25 1.49
CA ASP A 266 -20.97 -37.23 0.52
C ASP A 266 -19.50 -36.99 0.09
N LEU A 267 -18.83 -35.89 0.51
CA LEU A 267 -17.52 -35.45 -0.02
C LEU A 267 -16.50 -35.01 1.05
N VAL A 268 -15.20 -35.21 0.76
CA VAL A 268 -14.05 -34.92 1.65
C VAL A 268 -12.87 -34.27 0.89
N LEU A 269 -12.25 -33.19 1.43
CA LEU A 269 -11.06 -32.41 1.01
C LEU A 269 -9.72 -33.14 1.25
N VAL A 270 -8.69 -32.78 0.47
CA VAL A 270 -7.32 -33.36 0.54
C VAL A 270 -6.24 -32.26 0.44
N THR A 271 -5.21 -32.25 1.31
CA THR A 271 -4.03 -31.33 1.30
C THR A 271 -2.69 -32.09 1.12
N SER A 272 -1.76 -31.59 0.29
CA SER A 272 -0.46 -32.23 -0.04
C SER A 272 0.67 -31.24 -0.40
N PHE A 273 1.93 -31.63 -0.16
CA PHE A 273 3.16 -30.90 -0.53
C PHE A 273 4.00 -31.70 -1.53
N ARG A 274 4.80 -31.06 -2.39
CA ARG A 274 5.76 -31.72 -3.29
C ARG A 274 7.18 -31.30 -2.93
N VAL A 275 8.07 -32.27 -2.79
CA VAL A 275 9.52 -32.05 -2.67
C VAL A 275 10.14 -32.36 -4.03
N SER A 276 10.93 -31.44 -4.58
CA SER A 276 11.59 -31.60 -5.87
C SER A 276 13.03 -31.08 -5.83
N GLY A 277 13.91 -31.65 -6.66
CA GLY A 277 15.28 -31.15 -6.83
C GLY A 277 16.30 -31.64 -5.79
N ALA A 278 15.99 -32.63 -4.95
CA ALA A 278 17.03 -33.34 -4.19
C ALA A 278 17.89 -34.19 -5.15
N GLY A 279 19.20 -33.96 -5.21
CA GLY A 279 20.12 -34.71 -6.07
C GLY A 279 20.93 -35.79 -5.35
N GLY A 280 21.62 -36.62 -6.14
CA GLY A 280 22.56 -37.63 -5.65
C GLY A 280 21.89 -38.79 -4.90
N ILE A 281 22.44 -39.19 -3.76
CA ILE A 281 21.91 -40.30 -2.94
C ILE A 281 20.53 -39.96 -2.35
N CYS A 282 20.14 -38.68 -2.34
CA CYS A 282 18.87 -38.19 -1.79
C CYS A 282 17.72 -38.08 -2.80
N ASP A 283 17.89 -38.48 -4.07
CA ASP A 283 16.84 -38.40 -5.09
C ASP A 283 15.56 -39.17 -4.71
N PHE A 284 15.70 -40.24 -3.91
CA PHE A 284 14.56 -41.00 -3.39
C PHE A 284 13.63 -40.18 -2.46
N MET A 285 14.01 -38.96 -2.07
CA MET A 285 13.20 -38.05 -1.26
C MET A 285 12.32 -37.11 -2.10
N ASN A 286 12.47 -37.09 -3.43
CA ASN A 286 11.60 -36.32 -4.32
C ASN A 286 10.22 -36.99 -4.47
N GLY A 287 9.16 -36.18 -4.50
CA GLY A 287 7.78 -36.62 -4.73
C GLY A 287 6.76 -35.97 -3.80
N ASP A 288 5.56 -36.54 -3.75
CA ASP A 288 4.41 -35.94 -3.07
C ASP A 288 4.31 -36.41 -1.62
N TYR A 289 4.30 -35.46 -0.71
CA TYR A 289 4.24 -35.64 0.73
C TYR A 289 2.83 -35.38 1.22
N VAL A 290 2.26 -36.40 1.84
CA VAL A 290 0.93 -36.35 2.43
C VAL A 290 1.06 -36.31 3.94
N GLN A 291 0.26 -35.47 4.59
CA GLN A 291 0.24 -35.41 6.04
C GLN A 291 -0.16 -36.78 6.60
N PHE A 292 0.58 -37.25 7.59
CA PHE A 292 0.32 -38.56 8.19
C PHE A 292 0.33 -38.55 9.72
N ASP A 293 0.82 -37.50 10.37
CA ASP A 293 0.91 -37.41 11.83
C ASP A 293 1.13 -35.96 12.31
N THR A 294 1.19 -35.75 13.63
CA THR A 294 1.59 -34.49 14.30
C THR A 294 2.69 -34.75 15.34
N PHE A 295 3.63 -33.80 15.51
CA PHE A 295 4.75 -33.88 16.45
C PHE A 295 5.10 -32.47 16.94
N ASN A 296 5.23 -32.26 18.25
CA ASN A 296 5.40 -30.94 18.89
C ASN A 296 4.38 -29.88 18.41
N ASP A 297 3.09 -30.21 18.42
CA ASP A 297 1.98 -29.37 17.96
C ASP A 297 2.09 -28.89 16.49
N ARG A 298 2.89 -29.58 15.66
CA ARG A 298 3.04 -29.30 14.21
C ARG A 298 2.88 -30.55 13.34
N PRO A 299 2.37 -30.42 12.10
CA PRO A 299 2.11 -31.55 11.22
C PRO A 299 3.40 -32.19 10.65
N ARG A 300 3.38 -33.53 10.52
CA ARG A 300 4.41 -34.33 9.84
C ARG A 300 3.88 -34.91 8.53
N TYR A 301 4.73 -34.95 7.52
CA TYR A 301 4.39 -35.38 6.18
C TYR A 301 5.29 -36.53 5.72
N ARG A 302 4.74 -37.49 4.98
CA ARG A 302 5.46 -38.66 4.46
C ARG A 302 5.34 -38.70 2.95
N LEU A 303 6.44 -39.06 2.30
CA LEU A 303 6.48 -39.31 0.87
C LEU A 303 5.53 -40.46 0.48
N HIS A 304 4.63 -40.18 -0.45
CA HIS A 304 3.69 -41.15 -1.00
C HIS A 304 4.45 -42.24 -1.77
N GLY A 305 4.52 -43.45 -1.21
CA GLY A 305 5.24 -44.58 -1.80
C GLY A 305 6.74 -44.64 -1.49
N GLY A 306 7.26 -43.83 -0.56
CA GLY A 306 8.68 -43.80 -0.20
C GLY A 306 8.96 -43.60 1.31
N ASP A 307 10.25 -43.54 1.66
CA ASP A 307 10.73 -43.48 3.06
C ASP A 307 11.05 -42.07 3.56
N GLY A 308 10.81 -41.04 2.74
CA GLY A 308 11.03 -39.62 3.08
C GLY A 308 10.02 -39.08 4.10
N ILE A 309 10.49 -38.29 5.06
CA ILE A 309 9.71 -37.69 6.14
C ILE A 309 10.09 -36.21 6.29
N LEU A 310 9.07 -35.36 6.35
CA LEU A 310 9.20 -33.93 6.60
C LEU A 310 8.54 -33.60 7.95
N PHE A 311 9.30 -33.01 8.88
CA PHE A 311 8.88 -32.82 10.28
C PHE A 311 9.50 -31.57 10.93
N PHE A 312 8.93 -31.11 12.03
CA PHE A 312 9.42 -29.98 12.81
C PHE A 312 9.99 -30.45 14.16
N GLU A 313 11.19 -30.00 14.52
CA GLU A 313 11.79 -30.24 15.84
C GLU A 313 12.13 -28.91 16.51
N ASP A 314 13.31 -28.33 16.22
CA ASP A 314 13.65 -26.92 16.52
C ASP A 314 13.51 -26.01 15.30
N ASN A 315 13.45 -26.62 14.12
CA ASN A 315 13.33 -26.04 12.80
C ASN A 315 12.74 -27.12 11.87
N TRP A 316 12.31 -26.75 10.66
CA TRP A 316 11.79 -27.70 9.69
C TRP A 316 12.91 -28.56 9.11
N LYS A 317 12.70 -29.88 9.10
CA LYS A 317 13.70 -30.89 8.72
C LYS A 317 13.10 -31.88 7.73
N LEU A 318 13.94 -32.34 6.80
CA LEU A 318 13.63 -33.38 5.82
C LEU A 318 14.66 -34.51 5.95
N GLY A 319 14.17 -35.75 6.07
CA GLY A 319 15.06 -36.92 6.08
C GLY A 319 14.38 -38.27 5.88
N ASN A 320 15.11 -39.35 6.15
CA ASN A 320 14.66 -40.73 5.94
C ASN A 320 14.34 -41.43 7.27
N ARG A 321 13.31 -42.29 7.27
CA ARG A 321 12.90 -43.15 8.38
C ARG A 321 13.94 -44.17 8.87
N ARG A 322 14.96 -44.53 8.06
CA ARG A 322 15.91 -45.62 8.34
C ARG A 322 17.16 -45.22 9.14
N GLU A 323 17.50 -43.93 9.22
CA GLU A 323 18.65 -43.43 9.97
C GLU A 323 18.22 -42.30 10.93
N PRO A 324 18.71 -42.26 12.18
CA PRO A 324 18.32 -41.25 13.15
C PRO A 324 19.02 -39.89 12.91
N GLY A 325 18.85 -39.35 11.70
CA GLY A 325 19.43 -38.07 11.27
C GLY A 325 18.62 -37.43 10.14
N TRP A 326 18.64 -36.10 10.08
CA TRP A 326 18.01 -35.28 9.04
C TRP A 326 19.07 -34.84 8.02
N GLN A 327 18.73 -34.85 6.72
CA GLN A 327 19.66 -34.53 5.63
C GLN A 327 19.58 -33.05 5.20
N TYR A 328 18.39 -32.45 5.31
CA TYR A 328 18.14 -31.04 4.97
C TYR A 328 17.34 -30.34 6.06
N TRP A 329 17.52 -29.03 6.19
CA TRP A 329 16.79 -28.20 7.16
C TRP A 329 16.52 -26.80 6.63
N HIS A 330 15.54 -26.13 7.24
CA HIS A 330 15.18 -24.75 6.91
C HIS A 330 15.26 -23.84 8.14
N PRO A 331 15.90 -22.66 8.08
CA PRO A 331 16.18 -21.83 9.25
C PRO A 331 14.98 -21.12 9.88
N ASN A 332 13.81 -21.18 9.24
CA ASN A 332 12.61 -20.53 9.74
C ASN A 332 11.91 -21.36 10.85
N VAL A 333 12.04 -20.88 12.10
CA VAL A 333 11.52 -21.52 13.33
C VAL A 333 10.05 -21.13 13.62
N SER A 334 9.53 -20.05 13.04
CA SER A 334 8.19 -19.55 13.37
C SER A 334 7.06 -20.21 12.57
N SER A 335 7.33 -20.80 11.40
CA SER A 335 6.31 -21.31 10.46
C SER A 335 5.56 -22.56 10.93
N LYS A 336 4.22 -22.51 11.05
CA LYS A 336 3.36 -23.65 11.46
C LYS A 336 3.27 -24.79 10.43
N THR A 337 3.57 -24.52 9.16
CA THR A 337 3.62 -25.48 8.05
C THR A 337 5.01 -25.47 7.38
N PRO A 338 5.35 -26.50 6.57
CA PRO A 338 6.63 -26.56 5.85
C PRO A 338 6.89 -25.31 5.00
N PRO A 339 8.01 -24.59 5.20
CA PRO A 339 8.35 -23.42 4.40
C PRO A 339 8.56 -23.81 2.93
N THR A 340 7.84 -23.14 2.04
CA THR A 340 7.98 -23.33 0.59
C THR A 340 9.22 -22.62 0.05
N GLY A 341 9.87 -23.20 -0.96
CA GLY A 341 11.11 -22.70 -1.55
C GLY A 341 12.32 -23.61 -1.30
N PRO A 342 13.54 -23.16 -1.62
CA PRO A 342 14.76 -23.97 -1.54
C PRO A 342 15.24 -24.18 -0.09
N TRP A 343 15.68 -25.39 0.24
CA TRP A 343 16.14 -25.77 1.57
C TRP A 343 17.67 -25.88 1.67
N SER A 344 18.21 -25.78 2.90
CA SER A 344 19.65 -25.73 3.16
C SER A 344 20.21 -27.11 3.53
N MET A 345 21.46 -27.39 3.14
CA MET A 345 22.17 -28.64 3.50
C MET A 345 22.71 -28.61 4.95
N ALA A 346 22.69 -29.75 5.63
CA ALA A 346 23.22 -29.92 6.98
C ALA A 346 24.73 -30.22 6.99
N SER A 347 25.53 -29.51 7.79
CA SER A 347 26.94 -29.83 8.03
C SER A 347 27.09 -30.67 9.31
N TYR A 348 27.16 -32.01 9.19
CA TYR A 348 27.68 -32.86 10.27
C TYR A 348 28.50 -34.06 9.74
N HIS A 349 29.78 -34.03 10.09
CA HIS A 349 30.87 -35.03 10.04
C HIS A 349 30.85 -36.21 9.02
N SER A 350 31.89 -36.17 8.17
CA SER A 350 32.58 -37.29 7.50
C SER A 350 31.84 -38.05 6.38
N SER A 351 31.63 -37.42 5.24
CA SER A 351 31.64 -38.10 3.92
C SER A 351 32.00 -37.09 2.81
N PRO A 352 32.61 -37.50 1.67
CA PRO A 352 33.12 -36.58 0.65
C PRO A 352 32.02 -35.70 0.05
N GLU A 353 32.34 -34.41 -0.16
CA GLU A 353 31.42 -33.28 -0.43
C GLU A 353 30.63 -33.28 -1.76
N ASN A 354 30.31 -34.43 -2.38
CA ASN A 354 29.67 -34.46 -3.70
C ASN A 354 28.34 -35.25 -3.84
N ASP A 355 27.84 -35.91 -2.79
CA ASP A 355 26.71 -36.84 -2.95
C ASP A 355 25.31 -36.27 -2.62
N PHE A 356 25.20 -35.00 -2.19
CA PHE A 356 23.95 -34.39 -1.66
C PHE A 356 23.42 -33.17 -2.43
N SER A 357 24.00 -32.85 -3.60
CA SER A 357 23.63 -31.71 -4.44
C SER A 357 22.84 -32.13 -5.69
N PRO A 358 21.88 -31.34 -6.17
CA PRO A 358 21.33 -30.09 -5.58
C PRO A 358 20.42 -30.30 -4.35
N ALA A 359 20.19 -29.22 -3.59
CA ALA A 359 19.31 -29.21 -2.43
C ALA A 359 17.82 -29.12 -2.84
N PRO A 360 16.90 -29.75 -2.09
CA PRO A 360 15.49 -29.80 -2.46
C PRO A 360 14.79 -28.44 -2.32
N SER A 361 13.76 -28.25 -3.13
CA SER A 361 12.73 -27.22 -2.98
C SER A 361 11.42 -27.87 -2.55
N VAL A 362 10.69 -27.23 -1.66
CA VAL A 362 9.37 -27.68 -1.20
C VAL A 362 8.31 -26.74 -1.77
N SER A 363 7.29 -27.28 -2.42
CA SER A 363 6.12 -26.53 -2.91
C SER A 363 4.82 -27.11 -2.36
N GLU A 364 3.82 -26.25 -2.17
CA GLU A 364 2.47 -26.69 -1.82
C GLU A 364 1.72 -27.05 -3.11
N ILE A 365 0.98 -28.18 -3.14
CA ILE A 365 0.28 -28.63 -4.34
C ILE A 365 -1.14 -28.03 -4.34
N HIS A 366 -1.35 -27.01 -5.17
CA HIS A 366 -2.68 -26.50 -5.54
C HIS A 366 -2.78 -26.56 -7.07
N GLU A 367 -3.32 -27.62 -7.66
CA GLU A 367 -3.36 -27.73 -9.13
C GLU A 367 -4.72 -28.12 -9.74
N VAL A 368 -5.00 -27.41 -10.83
CA VAL A 368 -6.19 -27.36 -11.69
C VAL A 368 -6.16 -28.53 -12.69
N VAL A 369 -7.31 -29.18 -12.93
CA VAL A 369 -7.45 -30.36 -13.80
C VAL A 369 -7.77 -29.96 -15.24
N GLU A 370 -6.92 -30.33 -16.21
CA GLU A 370 -7.25 -30.36 -17.65
C GLU A 370 -7.59 -31.80 -18.08
N THR A 371 -8.71 -31.97 -18.78
CA THR A 371 -9.22 -33.26 -19.30
C THR A 371 -8.83 -33.50 -20.76
N ALA A 372 -8.24 -34.67 -21.06
CA ALA A 372 -8.09 -35.26 -22.39
C ALA A 372 -9.21 -36.31 -22.63
N GLY A 373 -9.71 -36.65 -23.82
CA GLY A 373 -9.47 -36.29 -25.22
C GLY A 373 -10.35 -37.17 -26.14
N SER A 374 -10.37 -36.96 -27.48
CA SER A 374 -10.50 -38.06 -28.47
C SER A 374 -10.22 -37.62 -29.93
N GLU A 375 -9.53 -38.52 -30.63
CA GLU A 375 -8.85 -38.53 -31.94
C GLU A 375 -9.73 -38.29 -33.21
N VAL A 376 -9.19 -38.01 -34.42
CA VAL A 376 -8.68 -38.99 -35.42
C VAL A 376 -7.85 -38.36 -36.58
N ARG A 377 -6.61 -38.90 -36.77
CA ARG A 377 -5.75 -39.19 -37.97
C ARG A 377 -5.46 -38.13 -39.07
N SER A 378 -4.29 -38.03 -39.73
CA SER A 378 -2.98 -38.74 -39.72
C SER A 378 -1.95 -38.03 -40.62
N GLY A 379 -0.66 -38.01 -40.26
CA GLY A 379 0.46 -37.75 -41.19
C GLY A 379 1.77 -37.31 -40.48
N LYS A 380 2.75 -38.22 -40.35
CA LYS A 380 3.96 -38.11 -39.50
C LYS A 380 5.11 -37.29 -40.12
N HIS A 381 5.75 -36.43 -39.32
CA HIS A 381 7.20 -36.55 -38.99
C HIS A 381 7.60 -35.70 -37.76
N SER A 382 7.90 -36.41 -36.66
CA SER A 382 8.69 -36.05 -35.46
C SER A 382 8.43 -34.72 -34.73
N ASP A 383 7.42 -34.72 -33.85
CA ASP A 383 7.23 -33.74 -32.78
C ASP A 383 7.45 -34.42 -31.42
N THR A 384 8.42 -33.91 -30.65
CA THR A 384 8.55 -34.15 -29.22
C THR A 384 7.52 -33.29 -28.48
N ALA A 385 6.78 -33.92 -27.57
CA ALA A 385 5.75 -33.30 -26.76
C ALA A 385 6.35 -32.34 -25.72
N ASP A 386 6.55 -31.09 -26.09
CA ASP A 386 6.74 -29.98 -25.16
C ASP A 386 6.50 -28.66 -25.90
N ASN A 387 5.24 -28.21 -25.95
CA ASN A 387 4.93 -26.85 -26.38
C ASN A 387 3.64 -26.41 -25.69
N GLN A 388 3.72 -26.29 -24.37
CA GLN A 388 2.75 -25.51 -23.62
C GLN A 388 3.01 -24.04 -23.97
N ILE A 389 2.07 -23.42 -24.69
CA ILE A 389 2.16 -22.03 -25.14
C ILE A 389 2.25 -21.13 -23.90
N CYS A 390 3.45 -20.62 -23.61
CA CYS A 390 3.71 -19.84 -22.41
C CYS A 390 3.29 -18.37 -22.54
N GLY A 391 3.04 -17.88 -23.76
CA GLY A 391 2.61 -16.50 -24.03
C GLY A 391 1.11 -16.39 -24.32
N TYR A 392 0.60 -15.18 -24.52
CA TYR A 392 -0.75 -14.91 -25.02
C TYR A 392 -0.79 -15.11 -26.54
N ASP A 393 -1.67 -16.01 -26.98
CA ASP A 393 -1.89 -16.35 -28.39
C ASP A 393 -3.33 -16.02 -28.79
N GLU A 394 -3.63 -14.73 -28.85
CA GLU A 394 -4.96 -14.20 -29.15
C GLU A 394 -5.01 -13.58 -30.56
N ASP A 395 -6.21 -13.41 -31.10
CA ASP A 395 -6.43 -12.69 -32.36
C ASP A 395 -6.39 -11.17 -32.11
N TRP A 396 -5.19 -10.59 -32.27
CA TRP A 396 -4.92 -9.17 -31.99
C TRP A 396 -5.52 -8.26 -33.05
N GLU A 397 -6.17 -7.18 -32.61
CA GLU A 397 -6.69 -6.16 -33.52
C GLU A 397 -5.55 -5.40 -34.22
N ASN A 398 -4.47 -5.14 -33.48
CA ASN A 398 -3.29 -4.42 -33.96
C ASN A 398 -2.03 -5.32 -33.91
N PRO A 399 -1.79 -6.16 -34.94
CA PRO A 399 -0.76 -7.19 -34.91
C PRO A 399 0.67 -6.63 -34.85
N GLU A 400 0.92 -5.41 -35.34
CA GLU A 400 2.25 -4.77 -35.29
C GLU A 400 2.69 -4.45 -33.85
N GLU A 401 1.76 -4.02 -32.99
CA GLU A 401 2.05 -3.75 -31.57
C GLU A 401 2.23 -5.05 -30.78
N ALA A 402 1.40 -6.06 -31.06
CA ALA A 402 1.54 -7.39 -30.47
C ALA A 402 2.88 -8.04 -30.86
N GLN A 403 3.39 -7.80 -32.06
CA GLN A 403 4.66 -8.37 -32.53
C GLN A 403 5.88 -7.86 -31.74
N LYS A 404 5.87 -6.60 -31.28
CA LYS A 404 6.95 -6.02 -30.45
C LYS A 404 7.02 -6.61 -29.05
N ALA A 405 5.92 -7.19 -28.58
CA ALA A 405 5.79 -7.75 -27.24
C ALA A 405 5.92 -9.28 -27.22
N LYS A 406 6.45 -9.89 -28.29
CA LYS A 406 6.62 -11.35 -28.36
C LYS A 406 7.76 -11.83 -27.49
N CYS A 407 7.56 -12.98 -26.88
CA CYS A 407 8.62 -13.71 -26.21
C CYS A 407 9.55 -14.36 -27.25
N SER A 408 10.86 -14.20 -27.08
CA SER A 408 11.85 -14.74 -28.03
C SER A 408 12.05 -16.26 -27.96
N ILE A 409 11.36 -16.93 -27.01
CA ILE A 409 11.33 -18.38 -26.86
C ILE A 409 10.05 -18.95 -27.47
N CYS A 410 8.86 -18.56 -26.96
CA CYS A 410 7.60 -19.14 -27.43
C CYS A 410 6.94 -18.39 -28.59
N LEU A 411 7.49 -17.25 -29.02
CA LEU A 411 7.03 -16.42 -30.16
C LEU A 411 5.58 -15.87 -30.06
N CYS A 412 4.90 -16.11 -28.95
CA CYS A 412 3.62 -15.50 -28.57
C CYS A 412 3.87 -14.23 -27.75
N VAL A 413 2.84 -13.38 -27.58
CA VAL A 413 2.95 -12.17 -26.77
C VAL A 413 3.30 -12.54 -25.32
N ALA A 414 4.31 -11.92 -24.72
CA ALA A 414 4.91 -12.41 -23.48
C ALA A 414 3.93 -12.34 -22.29
N ARG A 415 3.71 -13.49 -21.63
CA ARG A 415 2.98 -13.55 -20.36
C ARG A 415 3.94 -13.37 -19.20
N ASP A 416 3.56 -12.52 -18.26
CA ASP A 416 4.43 -12.13 -17.14
C ASP A 416 5.84 -11.75 -17.62
N ALA A 417 5.87 -10.86 -18.62
CA ALA A 417 7.07 -10.52 -19.35
C ALA A 417 8.26 -10.16 -18.44
N LEU A 418 9.41 -10.74 -18.76
CA LEU A 418 10.72 -10.50 -18.17
C LEU A 418 11.63 -9.87 -19.22
N ASN A 419 12.44 -8.89 -18.81
CA ASN A 419 13.48 -8.30 -19.64
C ASN A 419 14.82 -8.88 -19.25
N HIS A 420 15.52 -9.45 -20.23
CA HIS A 420 16.93 -9.77 -20.10
C HIS A 420 17.80 -8.60 -20.54
N GLU A 421 19.00 -8.46 -19.98
CA GLU A 421 19.94 -7.35 -20.26
C GLU A 421 20.32 -7.16 -21.74
N CYS A 422 20.13 -8.17 -22.57
CA CYS A 422 20.33 -8.09 -24.02
C CYS A 422 19.20 -7.38 -24.78
N GLY A 423 18.14 -6.94 -24.09
CA GLY A 423 16.98 -6.26 -24.67
C GLY A 423 15.87 -7.19 -25.15
N GLU A 424 16.03 -8.50 -24.96
CA GLU A 424 15.04 -9.50 -25.37
C GLU A 424 13.99 -9.74 -24.29
N LEU A 425 12.75 -9.98 -24.74
CA LEU A 425 11.59 -10.21 -23.89
C LEU A 425 11.33 -11.70 -23.76
N PHE A 426 11.09 -12.16 -22.53
CA PHE A 426 10.76 -13.56 -22.26
C PHE A 426 9.49 -13.67 -21.44
N CYS A 427 8.68 -14.72 -21.63
CA CYS A 427 7.70 -15.08 -20.62
C CYS A 427 8.45 -15.58 -19.38
N GLU A 428 7.94 -15.29 -18.18
CA GLU A 428 8.53 -15.79 -16.93
C GLU A 428 8.64 -17.32 -16.94
N ALA A 429 7.59 -18.01 -17.39
CA ALA A 429 7.60 -19.46 -17.56
C ALA A 429 8.62 -19.94 -18.63
N CYS A 430 8.75 -19.24 -19.76
CA CYS A 430 9.73 -19.59 -20.79
C CYS A 430 11.17 -19.45 -20.28
N TRP A 431 11.44 -18.38 -19.55
CA TRP A 431 12.75 -18.09 -19.00
C TRP A 431 13.15 -19.15 -17.95
N ILE A 432 12.24 -19.47 -17.02
CA ILE A 432 12.47 -20.50 -16.00
C ILE A 432 12.76 -21.85 -16.65
N LYS A 433 11.99 -22.25 -17.68
CA LYS A 433 12.25 -23.48 -18.44
C LYS A 433 13.60 -23.46 -19.13
N CYS A 434 13.97 -22.36 -19.78
CA CYS A 434 15.26 -22.23 -20.46
C CYS A 434 16.44 -22.30 -19.48
N GLN A 435 16.32 -21.64 -18.32
CA GLN A 435 17.36 -21.63 -17.29
C GLN A 435 17.54 -22.99 -16.61
N ALA A 436 16.51 -23.84 -16.61
CA ALA A 436 16.61 -25.22 -16.13
C ALA A 436 17.45 -26.10 -17.07
N GLU A 437 17.59 -25.74 -18.35
CA GLU A 437 18.37 -26.49 -19.35
C GLU A 437 19.77 -25.89 -19.57
N ASP A 438 19.87 -24.55 -19.67
CA ASP A 438 21.13 -23.82 -19.82
C ASP A 438 21.03 -22.51 -19.02
N GLU A 439 21.98 -22.28 -18.11
CA GLU A 439 22.03 -21.07 -17.28
C GLU A 439 22.27 -19.80 -18.12
N LYS A 440 22.54 -19.92 -19.42
CA LYS A 440 22.77 -18.79 -20.32
C LYS A 440 21.52 -18.38 -21.07
N CYS A 441 21.45 -17.09 -21.42
CA CYS A 441 20.37 -16.56 -22.24
C CYS A 441 20.32 -17.26 -23.62
N PRO A 442 19.14 -17.72 -24.09
CA PRO A 442 19.03 -18.46 -25.35
C PRO A 442 19.32 -17.61 -26.58
N VAL A 443 19.25 -16.28 -26.47
CA VAL A 443 19.50 -15.35 -27.57
C VAL A 443 20.96 -14.87 -27.57
N CYS A 444 21.46 -14.31 -26.45
CA CYS A 444 22.79 -13.70 -26.40
C CYS A 444 23.88 -14.58 -25.75
N ARG A 445 23.52 -15.71 -25.13
CA ARG A 445 24.41 -16.68 -24.45
C ARG A 445 25.26 -16.11 -23.31
N GLN A 446 24.82 -15.03 -22.66
CA GLN A 446 25.40 -14.51 -21.42
C GLN A 446 24.76 -15.18 -20.20
N ASP A 447 25.46 -15.20 -19.06
CA ASP A 447 24.97 -15.85 -17.83
C ASP A 447 23.65 -15.22 -17.35
N GLY A 448 22.64 -16.05 -17.04
CA GLY A 448 21.24 -15.65 -16.96
C GLY A 448 20.68 -15.40 -15.56
N SER A 449 21.27 -15.97 -14.51
CA SER A 449 20.66 -15.95 -13.16
C SER A 449 20.65 -14.59 -12.46
N THR A 450 21.49 -13.63 -12.87
CA THR A 450 21.56 -12.28 -12.27
C THR A 450 21.04 -11.15 -13.18
N ASN A 451 20.68 -11.46 -14.43
CA ASN A 451 20.54 -10.46 -15.50
C ASN A 451 19.11 -10.37 -16.07
N VAL A 452 18.11 -10.77 -15.28
CA VAL A 452 16.68 -10.73 -15.67
C VAL A 452 15.85 -10.02 -14.62
N ALA A 453 15.06 -9.04 -15.07
CA ALA A 453 14.15 -8.27 -14.23
C ALA A 453 12.72 -8.31 -14.78
N PRO A 454 11.69 -8.23 -13.92
CA PRO A 454 10.30 -8.11 -14.40
C PRO A 454 10.12 -6.87 -15.29
N ALA A 455 9.60 -7.08 -16.50
CA ALA A 455 9.37 -6.00 -17.45
C ALA A 455 8.01 -5.35 -17.19
N TYR A 456 7.86 -4.65 -16.05
CA TYR A 456 6.57 -4.08 -15.60
C TYR A 456 5.90 -3.18 -16.64
N ALA A 457 6.68 -2.37 -17.37
CA ALA A 457 6.17 -1.54 -18.47
C ALA A 457 5.58 -2.40 -19.61
N ASN A 458 6.28 -3.47 -20.00
CA ASN A 458 5.84 -4.39 -21.05
C ASN A 458 4.65 -5.24 -20.60
N ARG A 459 4.62 -5.69 -19.34
CA ARG A 459 3.44 -6.36 -18.73
C ARG A 459 2.20 -5.47 -18.81
N ARG A 460 2.33 -4.17 -18.53
CA ARG A 460 1.21 -3.22 -18.63
C ARG A 460 0.80 -2.95 -20.09
N ALA A 461 1.75 -2.80 -21.01
CA ALA A 461 1.47 -2.59 -22.43
C ALA A 461 0.73 -3.79 -23.04
N ILE A 462 1.17 -5.01 -22.71
CA ILE A 462 0.57 -6.27 -23.16
C ILE A 462 -0.89 -6.40 -22.70
N LEU A 463 -1.17 -6.06 -21.44
CA LEU A 463 -2.54 -6.08 -20.91
C LEU A 463 -3.47 -5.04 -21.57
N ASN A 464 -2.91 -4.01 -22.20
CA ASN A 464 -3.68 -3.00 -22.92
C ASN A 464 -3.80 -3.30 -24.43
N LEU A 465 -3.19 -4.37 -24.94
CA LEU A 465 -3.35 -4.77 -26.33
C LEU A 465 -4.81 -5.14 -26.59
N MET A 466 -5.36 -4.62 -27.68
CA MET A 466 -6.73 -4.88 -28.10
C MET A 466 -6.80 -6.21 -28.85
N MET A 467 -7.69 -7.08 -28.41
CA MET A 467 -7.96 -8.38 -29.03
C MET A 467 -9.42 -8.45 -29.49
N ARG A 468 -9.66 -9.22 -30.55
CA ARG A 468 -11.02 -9.54 -30.98
C ARG A 468 -11.60 -10.61 -30.07
N CYS A 469 -12.89 -10.49 -29.79
CA CYS A 469 -13.59 -11.49 -29.00
C CYS A 469 -13.41 -12.92 -29.56
N PRO A 470 -12.90 -13.87 -28.77
CA PRO A 470 -12.82 -15.28 -29.16
C PRO A 470 -14.18 -15.89 -29.52
N ASN A 471 -15.26 -15.42 -28.86
CA ASN A 471 -16.64 -15.84 -29.13
C ASN A 471 -17.25 -15.18 -30.39
N LYS A 472 -16.46 -14.39 -31.14
CA LYS A 472 -16.85 -13.71 -32.38
C LYS A 472 -18.14 -12.88 -32.25
N CYS A 473 -18.35 -12.25 -31.10
CA CYS A 473 -19.47 -11.33 -30.87
C CYS A 473 -19.33 -10.00 -31.64
N GLY A 474 -18.14 -9.72 -32.18
CA GLY A 474 -17.83 -8.52 -32.96
C GLY A 474 -17.25 -7.36 -32.15
N GLN A 475 -17.11 -7.49 -30.83
CA GLN A 475 -16.43 -6.50 -30.00
C GLN A 475 -14.92 -6.75 -29.92
N CYS A 476 -14.14 -5.66 -29.94
CA CYS A 476 -12.73 -5.62 -29.59
C CYS A 476 -12.58 -5.00 -28.20
N PHE A 477 -11.74 -5.58 -27.35
CA PHE A 477 -11.52 -5.14 -25.98
C PHE A 477 -10.08 -5.41 -25.57
N SER A 478 -9.63 -4.77 -24.48
CA SER A 478 -8.25 -4.94 -24.00
C SER A 478 -8.05 -6.31 -23.37
N LEU A 479 -6.84 -6.88 -23.48
CA LEU A 479 -6.52 -8.18 -22.86
C LEU A 479 -6.84 -8.22 -21.36
N ARG A 480 -6.71 -7.09 -20.65
CA ARG A 480 -7.09 -6.93 -19.23
C ARG A 480 -8.56 -7.26 -18.97
N GLU A 481 -9.44 -6.90 -19.89
CA GLU A 481 -10.89 -7.03 -19.75
C GLU A 481 -11.39 -8.36 -20.30
N LYS A 482 -10.49 -9.23 -20.80
CA LYS A 482 -10.84 -10.49 -21.45
C LYS A 482 -11.76 -11.35 -20.60
N ASP A 483 -11.42 -11.57 -19.33
CA ASP A 483 -12.22 -12.44 -18.46
C ASP A 483 -13.59 -11.82 -18.15
N SER A 484 -13.64 -10.51 -17.89
CA SER A 484 -14.90 -9.79 -17.65
C SER A 484 -15.82 -9.84 -18.88
N HIS A 485 -15.26 -9.59 -20.07
CA HIS A 485 -16.02 -9.65 -21.30
C HIS A 485 -16.46 -11.08 -21.62
N LEU A 486 -15.60 -12.09 -21.48
CA LEU A 486 -15.97 -13.48 -21.77
C LEU A 486 -17.03 -14.03 -20.80
N ASN A 487 -17.04 -13.56 -19.56
CA ASN A 487 -18.07 -13.90 -18.58
C ASN A 487 -19.44 -13.33 -18.93
N GLU A 488 -19.49 -12.17 -19.59
CA GLU A 488 -20.74 -11.52 -20.03
C GLU A 488 -21.12 -11.85 -21.49
N CYS A 489 -20.15 -12.27 -22.30
CA CYS A 489 -20.32 -12.56 -23.72
C CYS A 489 -20.79 -14.01 -23.91
N ALA A 490 -22.10 -14.22 -24.01
CA ALA A 490 -22.69 -15.53 -24.27
C ALA A 490 -22.11 -16.19 -25.55
N PRO A 491 -21.71 -17.47 -25.50
CA PRO A 491 -21.19 -18.17 -26.66
C PRO A 491 -22.31 -18.35 -27.70
N ARG A 492 -22.05 -17.96 -28.96
CA ARG A 492 -22.93 -18.30 -30.10
C ARG A 492 -22.86 -19.80 -30.37
N THR A 493 -23.54 -20.61 -29.56
CA THR A 493 -23.79 -22.01 -29.88
C THR A 493 -25.12 -22.14 -30.63
N ALA A 494 -25.19 -23.15 -31.50
CA ALA A 494 -26.18 -23.39 -32.54
C ALA A 494 -27.64 -23.65 -32.08
N ARG A 495 -28.10 -23.04 -30.98
CA ARG A 495 -29.42 -23.22 -30.36
C ARG A 495 -30.52 -22.27 -30.86
N GLN A 496 -30.23 -21.33 -31.76
CA GLN A 496 -31.17 -20.28 -32.22
C GLN A 496 -32.20 -20.73 -33.30
N LEU A 497 -32.55 -22.02 -33.40
CA LEU A 497 -33.54 -22.52 -34.37
C LEU A 497 -34.80 -23.15 -33.74
N ALA A 498 -34.94 -23.15 -32.41
CA ALA A 498 -36.13 -23.67 -31.74
C ALA A 498 -37.18 -22.57 -31.48
N PRO A 499 -38.47 -22.78 -31.79
CA PRO A 499 -39.53 -21.81 -31.53
C PRO A 499 -39.78 -21.65 -30.02
N VAL A 500 -39.97 -20.41 -29.57
CA VAL A 500 -40.13 -19.99 -28.17
C VAL A 500 -41.58 -19.56 -27.93
N SER A 501 -42.18 -19.99 -26.82
CA SER A 501 -43.55 -19.59 -26.46
C SER A 501 -43.58 -18.18 -25.86
N CYS A 502 -44.44 -17.30 -26.36
CA CYS A 502 -44.66 -15.96 -25.83
C CYS A 502 -45.27 -16.04 -24.42
N GLU A 503 -44.64 -15.45 -23.43
CA GLU A 503 -45.06 -15.54 -22.02
C GLU A 503 -46.40 -14.83 -21.71
N PHE A 504 -46.82 -13.90 -22.58
CA PHE A 504 -48.03 -13.11 -22.38
C PHE A 504 -49.28 -13.73 -23.02
N CYS A 505 -49.14 -14.46 -24.14
CA CYS A 505 -50.28 -15.08 -24.84
C CYS A 505 -50.15 -16.60 -25.06
N GLY A 506 -48.97 -17.18 -24.88
CA GLY A 506 -48.69 -18.61 -24.99
C GLY A 506 -48.35 -19.12 -26.40
N ASP A 507 -48.36 -18.27 -27.43
CA ASP A 507 -48.11 -18.70 -28.82
C ASP A 507 -46.65 -19.06 -29.07
N ALA A 508 -46.39 -20.12 -29.85
CA ALA A 508 -45.03 -20.54 -30.23
C ALA A 508 -44.54 -19.73 -31.44
N VAL A 509 -43.51 -18.91 -31.24
CA VAL A 509 -42.98 -17.96 -32.23
C VAL A 509 -41.47 -18.17 -32.41
N PRO A 510 -40.93 -18.03 -33.64
CA PRO A 510 -39.48 -18.01 -33.85
C PRO A 510 -38.80 -16.96 -32.96
N ALA A 511 -37.64 -17.30 -32.36
CA ALA A 511 -36.96 -16.44 -31.39
C ALA A 511 -36.56 -15.07 -31.97
N ASP A 512 -36.35 -14.98 -33.28
CA ASP A 512 -36.05 -13.75 -34.03
C ASP A 512 -37.30 -12.89 -34.39
N GLY A 513 -38.50 -13.42 -34.11
CA GLY A 513 -39.79 -12.78 -34.36
C GLY A 513 -40.57 -12.38 -33.10
N LEU A 514 -40.06 -12.69 -31.91
CA LEU A 514 -40.80 -12.55 -30.64
C LEU A 514 -41.14 -11.09 -30.31
N GLU A 515 -40.23 -10.15 -30.50
CA GLU A 515 -40.52 -8.72 -30.28
C GLU A 515 -41.60 -8.19 -31.23
N ARG A 516 -41.54 -8.55 -32.52
CA ARG A 516 -42.58 -8.18 -33.49
C ARG A 516 -43.94 -8.77 -33.15
N HIS A 517 -43.97 -9.99 -32.61
CA HIS A 517 -45.19 -10.61 -32.12
C HIS A 517 -45.77 -9.89 -30.89
N MET A 518 -44.92 -9.49 -29.93
CA MET A 518 -45.35 -8.74 -28.74
C MET A 518 -45.87 -7.33 -29.07
N GLU A 519 -45.34 -6.69 -30.12
CA GLU A 519 -45.80 -5.37 -30.57
C GLU A 519 -47.06 -5.43 -31.45
N ALA A 520 -47.26 -6.51 -32.20
CA ALA A 520 -48.43 -6.72 -33.05
C ALA A 520 -49.64 -7.29 -32.29
N ASN A 521 -49.42 -8.03 -31.20
CA ASN A 521 -50.50 -8.61 -30.39
C ASN A 521 -51.02 -7.60 -29.34
N PRO A 522 -52.28 -7.14 -29.44
CA PRO A 522 -52.82 -6.09 -28.57
C PRO A 522 -52.87 -6.48 -27.09
N VAL A 523 -52.93 -7.77 -26.76
CA VAL A 523 -52.93 -8.26 -25.37
C VAL A 523 -51.54 -8.11 -24.75
N CYS A 524 -50.49 -8.53 -25.47
CA CYS A 524 -49.09 -8.43 -25.01
C CYS A 524 -48.66 -6.96 -24.85
N LYS A 525 -49.11 -6.09 -25.76
CA LYS A 525 -48.83 -4.65 -25.72
C LYS A 525 -49.48 -3.96 -24.51
N HIS A 526 -50.70 -4.35 -24.14
CA HIS A 526 -51.38 -3.81 -22.96
C HIS A 526 -50.74 -4.30 -21.65
N MET A 527 -50.38 -5.58 -21.59
CA MET A 527 -49.71 -6.16 -20.41
C MET A 527 -48.34 -5.51 -20.15
N LYS A 528 -47.58 -5.23 -21.21
CA LYS A 528 -46.27 -4.56 -21.11
C LYS A 528 -46.41 -3.12 -20.59
N ALA A 529 -47.41 -2.37 -21.05
CA ALA A 529 -47.68 -1.02 -20.55
C ALA A 529 -48.07 -1.01 -19.06
N LEU A 530 -48.90 -1.96 -18.62
CA LEU A 530 -49.27 -2.13 -17.21
C LEU A 530 -48.06 -2.49 -16.33
N TYR A 531 -47.15 -3.31 -16.86
CA TYR A 531 -45.93 -3.69 -16.14
C TYR A 531 -44.95 -2.51 -15.99
N GLU A 532 -44.87 -1.65 -17.01
CA GLU A 532 -44.07 -0.42 -16.96
C GLU A 532 -44.68 0.61 -16.00
N GLU A 533 -46.00 0.82 -15.99
CA GLU A 533 -46.67 1.71 -15.02
C GLU A 533 -46.47 1.26 -13.55
N VAL A 534 -46.54 -0.04 -13.26
CA VAL A 534 -46.29 -0.57 -11.92
C VAL A 534 -44.83 -0.36 -11.50
N ARG A 535 -43.90 -0.41 -12.45
CA ARG A 535 -42.48 -0.16 -12.20
C ARG A 535 -42.21 1.33 -11.91
N GLU A 536 -42.88 2.22 -12.63
CA GLU A 536 -42.84 3.67 -12.44
C GLU A 536 -43.37 4.04 -11.03
N LEU A 537 -44.53 3.50 -10.66
CA LEU A 537 -45.14 3.69 -9.32
C LEU A 537 -44.24 3.17 -8.19
N ARG A 538 -43.56 2.02 -8.37
CA ARG A 538 -42.59 1.50 -7.39
C ARG A 538 -41.31 2.34 -7.31
N ARG A 539 -40.98 3.13 -8.32
CA ARG A 539 -39.88 4.09 -8.27
C ARG A 539 -40.29 5.34 -7.49
N GLU A 540 -41.47 5.88 -7.78
CA GLU A 540 -42.01 7.05 -7.05
C GLU A 540 -42.23 6.77 -5.57
N ILE A 541 -42.71 5.57 -5.19
CA ILE A 541 -42.86 5.18 -3.79
C ILE A 541 -41.50 5.11 -3.06
N ARG A 542 -40.44 4.68 -3.75
CA ARG A 542 -39.08 4.68 -3.18
C ARG A 542 -38.52 6.09 -3.00
N GLU A 543 -38.71 6.96 -3.99
CA GLU A 543 -38.29 8.37 -3.89
C GLU A 543 -39.04 9.13 -2.79
N LEU A 544 -40.33 8.82 -2.57
CA LEU A 544 -41.10 9.37 -1.46
C LEU A 544 -40.65 8.81 -0.10
N LYS A 545 -40.24 7.54 -0.04
CA LYS A 545 -39.71 6.90 1.17
C LYS A 545 -38.35 7.48 1.57
N ASP A 546 -37.43 7.67 0.62
CA ASP A 546 -36.13 8.29 0.87
C ASP A 546 -36.26 9.76 1.31
N ARG A 547 -37.24 10.49 0.76
CA ARG A 547 -37.56 11.85 1.21
C ARG A 547 -38.15 11.87 2.62
N ALA A 548 -38.99 10.91 2.99
CA ALA A 548 -39.55 10.80 4.34
C ALA A 548 -38.50 10.43 5.39
N GLU A 549 -37.56 9.53 5.05
CA GLU A 549 -36.43 9.18 5.92
C GLU A 549 -35.46 10.36 6.08
N SER A 550 -35.25 11.19 5.05
CA SER A 550 -34.47 12.43 5.16
C SER A 550 -35.08 13.49 6.08
N LEU A 551 -36.42 13.51 6.20
CA LEU A 551 -37.16 14.45 7.06
C LEU A 551 -37.24 13.96 8.51
N SER A 552 -37.27 12.64 8.75
CA SER A 552 -37.21 12.03 10.08
C SER A 552 -35.92 12.39 10.81
N SER A 553 -34.78 12.35 10.10
CA SER A 553 -33.45 12.67 10.64
C SER A 553 -33.28 14.17 10.99
N LEU A 554 -34.10 15.05 10.41
CA LEU A 554 -34.07 16.49 10.68
C LEU A 554 -34.97 16.89 11.86
N VAL A 555 -36.03 16.12 12.15
CA VAL A 555 -36.99 16.44 13.22
C VAL A 555 -36.48 16.01 14.60
N GLU A 556 -35.70 14.93 14.70
CA GLU A 556 -35.05 14.55 15.97
C GLU A 556 -33.87 15.46 16.34
N PHE A 557 -33.22 16.12 15.36
CA PHE A 557 -32.06 16.97 15.60
C PHE A 557 -32.41 18.34 16.21
N PHE A 558 -33.66 18.78 16.11
CA PHE A 558 -34.11 20.08 16.64
C PHE A 558 -34.54 20.08 18.11
N TYR A 559 -34.69 18.91 18.74
CA TYR A 559 -35.21 18.80 20.11
C TYR A 559 -34.14 18.75 21.23
N LEU A 560 -32.85 18.73 20.89
CA LEU A 560 -31.76 18.55 21.88
C LEU A 560 -30.97 19.82 22.26
N LEU A 561 -31.35 21.02 21.82
CA LEU A 561 -30.64 22.25 22.19
C LEU A 561 -31.38 23.05 23.28
N PRO A 562 -30.71 23.40 24.41
CA PRO A 562 -31.33 24.23 25.44
C PRO A 562 -31.56 25.66 24.92
N ARG A 563 -32.67 26.28 25.34
CA ARG A 563 -33.09 27.64 24.97
C ARG A 563 -32.11 28.69 25.54
N GLY A 564 -30.97 28.89 24.86
CA GLY A 564 -29.98 29.92 25.23
C GLY A 564 -28.66 29.95 24.45
N ALA A 565 -28.38 29.00 23.54
CA ALA A 565 -27.08 28.93 22.85
C ALA A 565 -26.89 29.99 21.74
N THR A 566 -25.69 30.60 21.70
CA THR A 566 -25.30 31.66 20.77
C THR A 566 -24.99 31.14 19.36
N VAL A 567 -24.91 32.04 18.36
CA VAL A 567 -24.70 31.67 16.94
C VAL A 567 -23.36 30.97 16.71
N ALA A 568 -22.34 31.25 17.52
CA ALA A 568 -21.02 30.60 17.45
C ALA A 568 -21.07 29.12 17.87
N ASP A 569 -21.86 28.80 18.90
CA ASP A 569 -22.04 27.42 19.39
C ASP A 569 -22.78 26.55 18.37
N ARG A 570 -23.70 27.16 17.62
CA ARG A 570 -24.43 26.49 16.53
C ARG A 570 -23.57 26.30 15.28
N LEU A 571 -22.65 27.23 15.01
CA LEU A 571 -21.71 27.13 13.88
C LEU A 571 -20.63 26.07 14.11
N TRP A 572 -20.19 25.87 15.35
CA TRP A 572 -19.16 24.88 15.70
C TRP A 572 -19.62 23.43 15.50
N VAL A 573 -20.89 23.13 15.76
CA VAL A 573 -21.47 21.79 15.54
C VAL A 573 -21.64 21.50 14.04
N VAL A 574 -22.06 22.49 13.24
CA VAL A 574 -22.21 22.35 11.78
C VAL A 574 -20.86 22.18 11.08
N LEU A 575 -19.80 22.83 11.56
CA LEU A 575 -18.46 22.74 10.97
C LEU A 575 -17.71 21.43 11.28
N ASN A 576 -18.07 20.70 12.35
CA ASN A 576 -17.39 19.45 12.71
C ASN A 576 -18.11 18.18 12.23
N LEU A 577 -19.38 18.26 11.81
CA LEU A 577 -20.12 17.10 11.27
C LEU A 577 -19.87 16.84 9.77
N GLY A 578 -19.18 17.74 9.06
CA GLY A 578 -18.70 17.50 7.70
C GLY A 578 -17.46 16.62 7.60
N SER A 579 -16.81 16.29 8.73
CA SER A 579 -15.54 15.55 8.76
C SER A 579 -15.69 14.08 9.20
N LEU A 580 -16.91 13.58 9.43
CA LEU A 580 -17.11 12.24 10.00
C LEU A 580 -18.09 11.31 9.25
N THR A 581 -18.52 11.65 8.04
CA THR A 581 -19.44 10.80 7.25
C THR A 581 -18.78 10.00 6.12
N LEU A 582 -17.45 9.87 6.09
CA LEU A 582 -16.74 9.04 5.09
C LEU A 582 -15.56 8.25 5.70
N LEU A 583 -15.82 7.51 6.78
CA LEU A 583 -14.94 6.43 7.24
C LEU A 583 -15.76 5.13 7.27
N THR A 584 -15.44 4.22 6.36
CA THR A 584 -15.82 2.79 6.44
C THR A 584 -15.16 2.15 7.67
N PRO A 585 -15.83 1.30 8.45
CA PRO A 585 -15.26 0.73 9.67
C PRO A 585 -14.56 -0.60 9.36
N GLU A 586 -13.37 -0.55 8.76
CA GLU A 586 -12.40 -1.64 8.82
C GLU A 586 -11.12 -1.09 9.43
N VAL A 587 -10.48 -1.86 10.32
CA VAL A 587 -9.24 -1.58 11.08
C VAL A 587 -9.42 -0.91 12.46
N CYS A 588 -9.61 -1.73 13.49
CA CYS A 588 -8.73 -1.75 14.67
C CYS A 588 -9.04 -2.92 15.62
N SER A 589 -8.15 -3.90 15.69
CA SER A 589 -7.79 -4.54 16.95
C SER A 589 -6.28 -4.78 16.94
N ILE A 590 -5.54 -3.88 17.60
CA ILE A 590 -4.18 -4.14 18.07
C ILE A 590 -4.27 -4.01 19.59
N ASP A 591 -3.99 -5.12 20.26
CA ASP A 591 -3.96 -5.30 21.70
C ASP A 591 -2.74 -4.59 22.31
N LEU A 592 -2.98 -3.84 23.37
CA LEU A 592 -1.98 -3.03 24.10
C LEU A 592 -1.92 -3.53 25.54
N SER A 593 -1.28 -4.69 25.72
CA SER A 593 -0.86 -5.14 27.04
C SER A 593 0.58 -5.66 26.99
N GLN A 594 1.51 -4.74 27.29
CA GLN A 594 2.91 -4.90 27.71
C GLN A 594 3.93 -4.18 26.80
N GLY A 595 4.58 -3.16 27.37
CA GLY A 595 5.85 -2.59 26.87
C GLY A 595 5.73 -1.22 26.21
N MET A 596 6.21 -0.19 26.91
CA MET A 596 6.32 1.21 26.47
C MET A 596 6.80 1.39 25.02
N ILE A 597 6.03 2.17 24.23
CA ILE A 597 6.56 3.05 23.19
C ILE A 597 5.84 4.41 23.30
N VAL A 598 6.64 5.45 23.44
CA VAL A 598 6.24 6.86 23.56
C VAL A 598 5.77 7.37 22.19
N LEU A 599 4.46 7.52 22.01
CA LEU A 599 3.86 8.37 20.97
C LEU A 599 2.72 9.17 21.62
N THR A 600 3.03 10.37 22.07
CA THR A 600 2.06 11.30 22.66
C THR A 600 1.12 11.83 21.59
N GLY A 601 -0.09 11.27 21.53
CA GLY A 601 -1.25 11.94 20.96
C GLY A 601 -1.68 13.10 21.84
N LEU A 602 -1.59 14.32 21.30
CA LEU A 602 -2.06 15.53 21.98
C LEU A 602 -3.55 15.74 21.69
N SER A 603 -4.36 15.53 22.72
CA SER A 603 -5.78 15.89 22.81
C SER A 603 -5.98 17.40 22.66
N VAL A 604 -6.76 17.83 21.67
CA VAL A 604 -7.13 19.24 21.43
C VAL A 604 -8.01 19.83 22.56
N LYS A 605 -8.66 19.00 23.39
CA LYS A 605 -9.36 19.47 24.59
C LYS A 605 -8.44 19.67 25.81
N GLY A 606 -7.28 19.02 25.84
CA GLY A 606 -6.18 19.35 26.76
C GLY A 606 -5.31 20.52 26.25
N LEU A 607 -5.21 20.67 24.92
CA LEU A 607 -4.49 21.76 24.28
C LEU A 607 -5.15 23.13 24.47
N LEU A 608 -6.47 23.19 24.70
CA LEU A 608 -7.20 24.44 25.00
C LEU A 608 -7.31 24.76 26.50
N ARG A 609 -6.92 23.84 27.39
CA ARG A 609 -6.96 24.06 28.85
C ARG A 609 -5.60 24.32 29.48
N ASN A 610 -4.51 24.16 28.73
CA ASN A 610 -3.15 24.50 29.14
C ASN A 610 -2.58 25.75 28.44
N PHE A 611 -3.46 26.64 27.93
CA PHE A 611 -3.05 27.96 27.43
C PHE A 611 -2.80 28.99 28.54
N ASP A 612 -2.81 28.61 29.82
CA ASP A 612 -2.34 29.48 30.92
C ASP A 612 -0.80 29.47 31.09
N LEU A 613 -0.06 28.63 30.34
CA LEU A 613 1.41 28.68 30.33
C LEU A 613 1.98 29.59 29.23
N VAL A 614 1.17 29.97 28.24
CA VAL A 614 1.56 30.91 27.19
C VAL A 614 1.58 32.33 27.77
N ASP A 615 0.65 32.68 28.67
CA ASP A 615 0.72 33.96 29.38
C ASP A 615 1.86 34.03 30.40
N TYR A 616 2.44 32.90 30.85
CA TYR A 616 3.60 32.88 31.75
C TYR A 616 4.96 32.84 31.00
N ILE A 617 4.99 32.32 29.77
CA ILE A 617 6.19 32.33 28.91
C ILE A 617 6.29 33.64 28.10
N PHE A 618 5.16 34.32 27.84
CA PHE A 618 5.11 35.59 27.11
C PHE A 618 4.91 36.85 27.99
N SER A 619 4.95 36.71 29.33
CA SER A 619 4.97 37.86 30.25
C SER A 619 6.36 38.05 30.87
N ASP A 620 7.24 38.75 30.15
CA ASP A 620 8.07 39.84 30.68
C ASP A 620 8.88 40.52 29.54
N PRO A 621 9.32 41.78 29.71
CA PRO A 621 8.91 42.88 28.85
C PRO A 621 9.65 42.89 27.51
N LEU A 622 8.88 42.94 26.43
CA LEU A 622 9.40 43.44 25.16
C LEU A 622 9.81 44.90 25.36
N VAL A 623 11.11 45.12 25.19
CA VAL A 623 11.72 46.40 24.89
C VAL A 623 10.94 47.03 23.73
N GLU A 624 10.05 47.96 24.06
CA GLU A 624 9.55 48.94 23.10
C GLU A 624 10.75 49.68 22.52
N CYS A 625 10.84 49.74 21.19
CA CYS A 625 11.65 50.75 20.54
C CYS A 625 10.98 52.10 20.77
N THR A 626 11.20 52.69 21.94
CA THR A 626 10.88 54.08 22.23
C THR A 626 11.72 54.97 21.31
N ILE A 627 11.02 55.77 20.51
CA ILE A 627 11.56 56.93 19.82
C ILE A 627 12.03 57.91 20.91
N PRO A 628 13.25 58.47 20.87
CA PRO A 628 13.63 59.50 21.82
C PRO A 628 12.80 60.77 21.55
N ASP A 629 12.05 61.19 22.56
CA ASP A 629 11.35 62.47 22.58
C ASP A 629 12.34 63.62 22.40
N VAL A 630 12.09 64.46 21.40
CA VAL A 630 12.71 65.77 21.28
C VAL A 630 11.99 66.68 22.28
N GLU A 631 12.70 67.07 23.33
CA GLU A 631 12.26 68.10 24.28
C GLU A 631 11.98 69.40 23.52
N THR A 632 10.72 69.82 23.50
CA THR A 632 10.33 71.19 23.15
C THR A 632 10.45 72.06 24.39
N GLU A 633 11.50 72.88 24.43
CA GLU A 633 11.53 74.08 25.28
C GLU A 633 10.50 75.09 24.76
N GLU A 634 9.65 75.58 25.67
CA GLU A 634 8.78 76.74 25.46
C GLU A 634 9.63 78.00 25.28
N SER A 635 9.38 78.75 24.21
CA SER A 635 9.64 80.20 24.19
C SER A 635 8.62 80.92 23.33
N ASP A 636 7.89 81.83 23.97
CA ASP A 636 6.98 82.82 23.36
C ASP A 636 7.69 83.72 22.33
N ALA A 637 7.04 83.99 21.19
CA ALA A 637 6.94 85.34 20.58
C ALA A 637 6.10 85.32 19.29
N ALA A 638 5.37 86.42 19.09
CA ALA A 638 4.36 86.67 18.08
C ALA A 638 4.87 86.85 16.63
N SER A 639 4.03 86.49 15.64
CA SER A 639 3.45 87.42 14.64
C SER A 639 2.75 86.71 13.47
N SER A 640 1.44 86.95 13.31
CA SER A 640 0.74 87.36 12.08
C SER A 640 1.39 87.05 10.70
N GLU A 641 0.80 86.15 9.91
CA GLU A 641 0.20 86.39 8.57
C GLU A 641 0.09 85.09 7.73
N LYS A 642 -1.14 84.83 7.28
CA LYS A 642 -1.57 84.36 5.93
C LYS A 642 -1.35 82.92 5.40
N ASP A 643 -2.46 82.47 4.81
CA ASP A 643 -2.63 81.74 3.55
C ASP A 643 -2.74 80.20 3.54
N GLU A 644 -4.00 79.76 3.45
CA GLU A 644 -4.55 78.91 2.38
C GLU A 644 -3.51 78.04 1.63
N SER A 645 -3.05 76.96 2.26
CA SER A 645 -2.36 75.85 1.57
C SER A 645 -2.36 74.54 2.35
N ARG A 646 -3.24 74.41 3.36
CA ARG A 646 -3.16 73.36 4.39
C ARG A 646 -4.28 72.32 4.30
N GLU A 647 -4.68 71.96 3.07
CA GLU A 647 -5.63 70.87 2.80
C GLU A 647 -5.10 69.85 1.77
N SER A 648 -3.89 70.06 1.23
CA SER A 648 -3.26 69.15 0.24
C SER A 648 -1.99 68.45 0.73
N THR A 649 -1.63 68.61 2.00
CA THR A 649 -0.41 68.02 2.60
C THR A 649 -0.69 67.07 3.77
N GLU A 650 -1.95 66.88 4.17
CA GLU A 650 -2.35 65.87 5.17
C GLU A 650 -2.73 64.51 4.55
N GLU A 651 -2.88 64.42 3.22
CA GLU A 651 -3.29 63.18 2.55
C GLU A 651 -2.11 62.26 2.14
N THR A 652 -0.88 62.77 2.15
CA THR A 652 0.34 62.00 1.79
C THR A 652 1.10 61.44 2.99
N ALA A 653 0.61 61.64 4.21
CA ALA A 653 1.22 61.17 5.46
C ALA A 653 0.36 60.12 6.19
N ARG A 654 -0.44 59.33 5.47
CA ARG A 654 -1.07 58.13 6.05
C ARG A 654 -0.02 57.03 6.15
N THR A 655 0.73 57.05 7.24
CA THR A 655 1.68 56.01 7.67
C THR A 655 1.10 54.62 7.41
N SER A 656 1.77 53.80 6.60
CA SER A 656 1.35 52.41 6.35
C SER A 656 1.38 51.64 7.68
N GLU A 657 0.21 51.40 8.24
CA GLU A 657 0.04 50.61 9.45
C GLU A 657 0.62 49.20 9.21
N VAL A 658 1.49 48.72 10.10
CA VAL A 658 2.15 47.41 9.94
C VAL A 658 1.11 46.31 10.08
N VAL A 659 0.79 45.64 8.98
CA VAL A 659 -0.29 44.62 8.91
C VAL A 659 0.20 43.29 9.47
N SER A 660 -0.20 42.90 10.68
CA SER A 660 0.15 41.58 11.24
C SER A 660 -0.38 40.42 10.38
N LEU A 661 0.43 39.36 10.18
CA LEU A 661 0.06 38.14 9.44
C LEU A 661 -0.96 37.26 10.16
N TRP A 662 -1.07 37.40 11.47
CA TRP A 662 -1.76 36.44 12.34
C TRP A 662 -3.16 36.90 12.79
N THR A 663 -3.75 37.88 12.10
CA THR A 663 -5.11 38.34 12.38
C THR A 663 -6.13 37.50 11.61
N LEU A 664 -7.38 37.44 12.07
CA LEU A 664 -8.44 36.70 11.34
C LEU A 664 -8.66 37.23 9.91
N ALA A 665 -8.34 38.50 9.66
CA ALA A 665 -8.46 39.10 8.34
C ALA A 665 -7.30 38.73 7.40
N THR A 666 -6.13 38.34 7.93
CA THR A 666 -4.88 38.12 7.17
C THR A 666 -4.35 36.69 7.23
N CYS A 667 -4.81 35.86 8.18
CA CYS A 667 -4.32 34.50 8.42
C CYS A 667 -4.59 33.53 7.26
N GLY A 668 -5.50 33.86 6.35
CA GLY A 668 -5.75 33.09 5.14
C GLY A 668 -4.55 33.08 4.19
N LEU A 669 -3.70 34.11 4.21
CA LEU A 669 -2.48 34.17 3.40
C LEU A 669 -1.44 33.11 3.83
N PRO A 670 -0.98 33.06 5.11
CA PRO A 670 -0.06 32.01 5.55
C PRO A 670 -0.67 30.61 5.44
N LEU A 671 -1.98 30.43 5.69
CA LEU A 671 -2.64 29.14 5.48
C LEU A 671 -2.63 28.72 4.00
N SER A 672 -2.85 29.68 3.09
CA SER A 672 -2.72 29.44 1.65
C SER A 672 -1.29 29.07 1.28
N GLY A 673 -0.29 29.72 1.87
CA GLY A 673 1.12 29.36 1.71
C GLY A 673 1.42 27.93 2.16
N PHE A 674 0.91 27.52 3.34
CA PHE A 674 1.03 26.15 3.84
C PHE A 674 0.45 25.13 2.85
N CYS A 675 -0.80 25.33 2.40
CA CYS A 675 -1.48 24.39 1.52
C CYS A 675 -0.86 24.34 0.11
N LEU A 676 -0.41 25.48 -0.44
CA LEU A 676 0.30 25.51 -1.73
C LEU A 676 1.64 24.78 -1.63
N ALA A 677 2.39 24.97 -0.55
CA ALA A 677 3.65 24.28 -0.30
C ALA A 677 3.45 22.77 -0.06
N PHE A 678 2.35 22.39 0.61
CA PHE A 678 1.91 21.00 0.73
C PHE A 678 1.67 20.38 -0.65
N LEU A 679 0.84 21.01 -1.50
CA LEU A 679 0.54 20.48 -2.84
C LEU A 679 1.80 20.39 -3.72
N ASN A 680 2.66 21.41 -3.67
CA ASN A 680 3.90 21.41 -4.45
C ASN A 680 4.83 20.28 -4.01
N ALA A 681 5.03 20.12 -2.70
CA ALA A 681 5.80 19.01 -2.15
C ALA A 681 5.16 17.66 -2.48
N THR A 682 3.83 17.58 -2.57
CA THR A 682 3.14 16.34 -2.93
C THR A 682 3.46 15.91 -4.36
N VAL A 683 3.39 16.84 -5.32
CA VAL A 683 3.72 16.56 -6.73
C VAL A 683 5.17 16.09 -6.87
N THR A 684 6.10 16.77 -6.20
CA THR A 684 7.53 16.41 -6.27
C THR A 684 7.83 15.11 -5.53
N GLY A 685 7.26 14.91 -4.34
CA GLY A 685 7.53 13.74 -3.49
C GLY A 685 7.01 12.43 -4.06
N VAL A 686 5.82 12.46 -4.70
CA VAL A 686 5.24 11.27 -5.35
C VAL A 686 6.01 10.90 -6.62
N SER A 687 6.68 11.85 -7.27
CA SER A 687 7.33 11.61 -8.57
C SER A 687 8.30 10.43 -8.55
N TYR A 688 9.16 10.30 -7.54
CA TYR A 688 10.15 9.21 -7.49
C TYR A 688 9.47 7.83 -7.39
N GLY A 689 8.67 7.59 -6.35
CA GLY A 689 8.01 6.29 -6.15
C GLY A 689 6.98 5.95 -7.25
N PHE A 690 6.34 6.97 -7.82
CA PHE A 690 5.32 6.77 -8.86
C PHE A 690 5.92 6.56 -10.25
N PHE A 691 6.86 7.39 -10.70
CA PHE A 691 7.43 7.25 -12.06
C PHE A 691 8.42 6.07 -12.13
N LEU A 692 9.31 5.93 -11.14
CA LEU A 692 10.32 4.86 -11.13
C LEU A 692 9.75 3.53 -10.63
N GLY A 693 9.02 3.54 -9.51
CA GLY A 693 8.43 2.32 -8.92
C GLY A 693 7.20 1.85 -9.67
N TYR A 694 6.14 2.65 -9.63
CA TYR A 694 4.82 2.24 -10.13
C TYR A 694 4.74 2.19 -11.66
N MET A 695 5.39 3.12 -12.38
CA MET A 695 5.40 3.13 -13.84
C MET A 695 6.63 2.48 -14.48
N GLY A 696 7.68 2.19 -13.71
CA GLY A 696 8.88 1.50 -14.21
C GLY A 696 9.68 2.30 -15.24
N LEU A 697 9.67 3.63 -15.18
CA LEU A 697 10.42 4.47 -16.12
C LEU A 697 11.93 4.48 -15.81
N ASP A 698 12.77 4.47 -16.85
CA ASP A 698 14.23 4.64 -16.69
C ASP A 698 14.58 5.97 -16.00
N SER A 699 15.69 6.01 -15.28
CA SER A 699 16.07 7.16 -14.44
C SER A 699 16.26 8.46 -15.22
N ASN A 700 16.85 8.40 -16.41
CA ASN A 700 17.02 9.54 -17.32
C ASN A 700 15.68 10.03 -17.90
N ILE A 701 14.76 9.10 -18.22
CA ILE A 701 13.41 9.42 -18.70
C ILE A 701 12.59 10.06 -17.57
N MET A 702 12.64 9.50 -16.36
CA MET A 702 12.00 10.06 -15.17
C MET A 702 12.47 11.49 -14.90
N MET A 703 13.79 11.75 -14.91
CA MET A 703 14.35 13.10 -14.74
C MET A 703 13.86 14.07 -15.82
N SER A 704 13.67 13.60 -17.04
CA SER A 704 13.16 14.42 -18.15
C SER A 704 11.67 14.72 -18.00
N VAL A 705 10.84 13.72 -17.67
CA VAL A 705 9.38 13.89 -17.46
C VAL A 705 9.09 14.79 -16.26
N THR A 706 9.80 14.58 -15.14
CA THR A 706 9.65 15.43 -13.95
C THR A 706 10.06 16.87 -14.24
N SER A 707 11.14 17.10 -14.99
CA SER A 707 11.54 18.44 -15.43
C SER A 707 10.48 19.11 -16.32
N LEU A 708 9.87 18.35 -17.24
CA LEU A 708 8.81 18.86 -18.11
C LEU A 708 7.53 19.21 -17.33
N MET A 709 7.16 18.41 -16.34
CA MET A 709 6.01 18.70 -15.46
C MET A 709 6.20 19.99 -14.64
N GLN A 710 7.44 20.33 -14.31
CA GLN A 710 7.79 21.54 -13.54
C GLN A 710 7.96 22.79 -14.41
N LEU A 711 7.85 22.68 -15.74
CA LEU A 711 7.97 23.80 -16.67
C LEU A 711 7.06 25.00 -16.36
N PRO A 712 5.84 24.87 -15.78
CA PRO A 712 5.05 26.04 -15.39
C PRO A 712 5.76 26.99 -14.41
N GLN A 713 6.78 26.54 -13.68
CA GLN A 713 7.64 27.39 -12.84
C GLN A 713 8.42 28.46 -13.65
N VAL A 714 8.57 28.29 -14.96
CA VAL A 714 9.18 29.30 -15.82
C VAL A 714 8.20 30.44 -16.15
N LEU A 715 6.90 30.23 -15.97
CA LEU A 715 5.85 31.21 -16.28
C LEU A 715 5.59 32.22 -15.14
N LEU A 716 6.43 32.26 -14.11
CA LEU A 716 6.23 33.17 -12.96
C LEU A 716 6.23 34.66 -13.36
N LEU A 717 7.08 35.07 -14.30
CA LEU A 717 7.14 36.45 -14.82
C LEU A 717 5.81 36.90 -15.46
N PRO A 718 5.26 36.21 -16.49
CA PRO A 718 3.99 36.61 -17.06
C PRO A 718 2.85 36.57 -16.04
N LEU A 719 2.84 35.60 -15.11
CA LEU A 719 1.86 35.54 -14.01
C LEU A 719 2.00 36.74 -13.05
N GLY A 720 3.24 37.16 -12.76
CA GLY A 720 3.54 38.33 -11.94
C GLY A 720 3.07 39.63 -12.57
N VAL A 721 3.36 39.82 -13.86
CA VAL A 721 2.87 40.95 -14.67
C VAL A 721 1.35 40.99 -14.65
N MET A 722 0.69 39.85 -14.88
CA MET A 722 -0.78 39.77 -14.86
C MET A 722 -1.36 40.17 -13.51
N ASN A 723 -0.80 39.64 -12.41
CA ASN A 723 -1.26 39.97 -11.07
C ASN A 723 -0.99 41.45 -10.69
N ASP A 724 0.00 42.12 -11.29
CA ASP A 724 0.28 43.54 -11.04
C ASP A 724 -0.62 44.47 -11.87
N CYS A 725 -0.90 44.08 -13.12
CA CYS A 725 -1.51 44.95 -14.13
C CYS A 725 -3.04 44.87 -14.21
N ILE A 726 -3.63 43.73 -13.91
CA ILE A 726 -5.02 43.42 -14.24
C ILE A 726 -5.82 43.27 -12.93
N PRO A 727 -6.31 44.37 -12.34
CA PRO A 727 -7.21 44.28 -11.19
C PRO A 727 -8.54 43.61 -11.59
N ILE A 728 -8.91 42.55 -10.90
CA ILE A 728 -10.23 41.91 -11.02
C ILE A 728 -11.09 42.36 -9.84
N LEU A 729 -12.24 42.98 -10.12
CA LEU A 729 -13.15 43.52 -9.08
C LEU A 729 -12.49 44.53 -8.10
N GLY A 730 -11.43 45.20 -8.54
CA GLY A 730 -10.68 46.17 -7.72
C GLY A 730 -9.62 45.56 -6.81
N TYR A 731 -9.34 44.26 -6.95
CA TYR A 731 -8.27 43.54 -6.24
C TYR A 731 -7.23 43.04 -7.26
N ASN A 732 -5.95 43.11 -6.90
CA ASN A 732 -4.83 42.69 -7.73
C ASN A 732 -4.41 41.23 -7.47
N ARG A 733 -4.58 40.69 -6.26
CA ARG A 733 -4.00 39.38 -5.88
C ARG A 733 -5.04 38.33 -5.51
N LYS A 734 -6.01 38.72 -4.68
CA LYS A 734 -7.03 37.82 -4.13
C LYS A 734 -7.82 37.05 -5.20
N PRO A 735 -8.26 37.66 -6.33
CA PRO A 735 -8.96 36.93 -7.39
C PRO A 735 -8.08 35.88 -8.08
N TYR A 736 -6.79 36.17 -8.26
CA TYR A 736 -5.83 35.23 -8.83
C TYR A 736 -5.53 34.06 -7.88
N LEU A 737 -5.49 34.33 -6.57
CA LEU A 737 -5.37 33.28 -5.56
C LEU A 737 -6.58 32.33 -5.59
N LEU A 738 -7.79 32.85 -5.77
CA LEU A 738 -8.99 32.03 -5.94
C LEU A 738 -8.97 31.23 -7.26
N ALA A 739 -8.56 31.87 -8.35
CA ALA A 739 -8.41 31.20 -9.65
C ALA A 739 -7.38 30.05 -9.58
N ALA A 740 -6.27 30.26 -8.86
CA ALA A 740 -5.25 29.24 -8.61
C ALA A 740 -5.84 28.00 -7.93
N TRP A 741 -6.63 28.19 -6.86
CA TRP A 741 -7.30 27.09 -6.17
C TRP A 741 -8.31 26.36 -7.06
N LEU A 742 -9.05 27.07 -7.92
CA LEU A 742 -9.97 26.45 -8.88
C LEU A 742 -9.24 25.61 -9.94
N ILE A 743 -8.10 26.10 -10.46
CA ILE A 743 -7.25 25.35 -11.40
C ILE A 743 -6.70 24.08 -10.72
N CYS A 744 -6.20 24.20 -9.48
CA CYS A 744 -5.74 23.06 -8.70
C CYS A 744 -6.86 22.03 -8.47
N ALA A 745 -8.07 22.48 -8.13
CA ALA A 745 -9.22 21.62 -7.90
C ALA A 745 -9.56 20.79 -9.15
N GLY A 746 -9.60 21.43 -10.33
CA GLY A 746 -9.86 20.74 -11.60
C GLY A 746 -8.78 19.71 -11.95
N ALA A 747 -7.51 20.07 -11.75
CA ALA A 747 -6.39 19.16 -12.00
C ALA A 747 -6.39 17.94 -11.06
N LEU A 748 -6.67 18.13 -9.77
CA LEU A 748 -6.75 17.05 -8.80
C LEU A 748 -7.96 16.13 -9.07
N LEU A 749 -9.11 16.70 -9.43
CA LEU A 749 -10.31 15.93 -9.76
C LEU A 749 -10.09 15.06 -11.02
N THR A 750 -9.44 15.61 -12.04
CA THR A 750 -9.13 14.84 -13.26
C THR A 750 -8.17 13.68 -12.98
N MET A 751 -7.12 13.89 -12.17
CA MET A 751 -6.21 12.81 -11.77
C MET A 751 -6.86 11.75 -10.86
N SER A 752 -7.87 12.13 -10.08
CA SER A 752 -8.60 11.17 -9.25
C SER A 752 -9.51 10.23 -10.05
N THR A 753 -9.97 10.67 -11.23
CA THR A 753 -11.01 9.98 -12.02
C THR A 753 -10.51 9.38 -13.34
N ARG A 754 -9.37 9.83 -13.87
CA ARG A 754 -8.84 9.42 -15.19
C ARG A 754 -7.39 8.93 -15.08
N ASN A 755 -6.98 8.04 -15.99
CA ASN A 755 -5.62 7.51 -16.09
C ASN A 755 -4.62 8.46 -16.78
N TRP A 756 -4.90 9.77 -16.81
CA TRP A 756 -4.01 10.79 -17.38
C TRP A 756 -3.29 11.52 -16.24
N TYR A 757 -1.97 11.39 -16.17
CA TYR A 757 -1.19 11.90 -15.02
C TYR A 757 -0.37 13.14 -15.37
N VAL A 758 0.44 13.09 -16.43
CA VAL A 758 1.44 14.12 -16.73
C VAL A 758 0.80 15.50 -17.03
N ILE A 759 -0.20 15.55 -17.92
CA ILE A 759 -0.85 16.81 -18.31
C ILE A 759 -1.62 17.43 -17.12
N PRO A 760 -2.47 16.69 -16.39
CA PRO A 760 -3.09 17.24 -15.18
C PRO A 760 -2.09 17.66 -14.09
N MET A 761 -0.98 16.94 -13.89
CA MET A 761 0.07 17.39 -12.97
C MET A 761 0.71 18.71 -13.43
N PHE A 762 0.95 18.88 -14.73
CA PHE A 762 1.41 20.16 -15.28
C PHE A 762 0.42 21.30 -14.98
N ILE A 763 -0.89 21.06 -15.20
CA ILE A 763 -1.94 22.05 -14.89
C ILE A 763 -2.00 22.34 -13.38
N LEU A 764 -1.84 21.32 -12.53
CA LEU A 764 -1.77 21.48 -11.09
C LEU A 764 -0.59 22.37 -10.69
N VAL A 765 0.61 22.11 -11.22
CA VAL A 765 1.79 22.94 -10.97
C VAL A 765 1.54 24.37 -11.45
N ALA A 766 0.93 24.58 -12.62
CA ALA A 766 0.58 25.91 -13.11
C ALA A 766 -0.38 26.66 -12.17
N GLY A 767 -1.40 25.99 -11.64
CA GLY A 767 -2.31 26.52 -10.64
C GLY A 767 -1.57 26.90 -9.35
N ILE A 768 -0.69 26.02 -8.86
CA ILE A 768 0.15 26.29 -7.68
C ILE A 768 1.01 27.55 -7.91
N GLN A 769 1.68 27.67 -9.06
CA GLN A 769 2.55 28.82 -9.35
C GLN A 769 1.77 30.13 -9.42
N LEU A 770 0.57 30.14 -10.02
CA LEU A 770 -0.30 31.32 -10.00
C LEU A 770 -0.63 31.76 -8.58
N GLY A 771 -0.96 30.81 -7.69
CA GLY A 771 -1.24 31.06 -6.28
C GLY A 771 -0.01 31.56 -5.52
N CYS A 772 1.16 30.95 -5.76
CA CYS A 772 2.42 31.36 -5.16
C CYS A 772 2.79 32.79 -5.52
N VAL A 773 2.72 33.19 -6.80
CA VAL A 773 3.04 34.57 -7.22
C VAL A 773 2.06 35.58 -6.63
N ALA A 774 0.76 35.25 -6.56
CA ALA A 774 -0.24 36.12 -5.96
C ALA A 774 -0.01 36.30 -4.46
N GLY A 775 0.25 35.21 -3.74
CA GLY A 775 0.49 35.23 -2.30
C GLY A 775 1.82 35.90 -1.92
N GLU A 776 2.89 35.60 -2.65
CA GLU A 776 4.21 36.19 -2.44
C GLU A 776 4.22 37.68 -2.79
N GLY A 777 3.55 38.08 -3.87
CA GLY A 777 3.39 39.51 -4.20
C GLY A 777 2.69 40.29 -3.09
N LEU A 778 1.65 39.71 -2.46
CA LEU A 778 0.96 40.33 -1.31
C LEU A 778 1.84 40.35 -0.06
N LEU A 779 2.60 39.27 0.20
CA LEU A 779 3.55 39.22 1.32
C LEU A 779 4.68 40.24 1.16
N LEU A 780 5.15 40.47 -0.07
CA LEU A 780 6.15 41.48 -0.40
C LEU A 780 5.62 42.88 -0.07
N GLU A 781 4.39 43.20 -0.45
CA GLU A 781 3.73 44.46 -0.07
C GLU A 781 3.70 44.64 1.46
N TYR A 782 3.35 43.60 2.22
CA TYR A 782 3.34 43.66 3.69
C TYR A 782 4.75 43.80 4.29
N SER A 783 5.72 43.07 3.73
CA SER A 783 7.10 43.05 4.24
C SER A 783 7.80 44.39 4.02
N GLN A 784 7.44 45.14 2.97
CA GLN A 784 8.01 46.46 2.71
C GLN A 784 7.58 47.51 3.75
N ALA A 785 6.40 47.33 4.37
CA ALA A 785 5.91 48.18 5.45
C ALA A 785 6.68 47.98 6.78
N GLU A 786 7.46 46.91 6.92
CA GLU A 786 8.29 46.68 8.11
C GLU A 786 9.44 47.70 8.23
N ALA A 787 9.73 48.11 9.46
CA ALA A 787 10.87 48.98 9.76
C ALA A 787 12.20 48.36 9.29
N PRO A 788 13.18 49.13 8.78
CA PRO A 788 14.40 48.60 8.13
C PRO A 788 15.18 47.56 8.96
N GLN A 789 15.22 47.74 10.27
CA GLN A 789 15.92 46.84 11.21
C GLN A 789 15.24 45.47 11.34
N CYS A 790 13.91 45.43 11.23
CA CYS A 790 13.10 44.22 11.36
C CYS A 790 12.61 43.67 10.01
N ARG A 791 12.82 44.39 8.91
CA ARG A 791 12.36 44.03 7.57
C ARG A 791 12.84 42.64 7.15
N GLY A 792 11.93 41.79 6.70
CA GLY A 792 12.16 40.38 6.39
C GLY A 792 11.73 39.42 7.49
N LYS A 793 11.26 39.89 8.67
CA LYS A 793 10.73 39.01 9.72
C LYS A 793 9.44 38.32 9.24
N MET A 794 8.51 39.06 8.66
CA MET A 794 7.31 38.50 8.03
C MET A 794 7.62 37.44 6.97
N LYS A 795 8.60 37.72 6.10
CA LYS A 795 9.02 36.75 5.08
C LYS A 795 9.59 35.48 5.69
N ALA A 796 10.41 35.60 6.75
CA ALA A 796 10.93 34.43 7.46
C ALA A 796 9.81 33.62 8.12
N GLU A 797 8.82 34.28 8.73
CA GLU A 797 7.64 33.62 9.33
C GLU A 797 6.80 32.88 8.31
N PHE A 798 6.46 33.54 7.19
CA PHE A 798 5.74 32.91 6.10
C PHE A 798 6.52 31.71 5.52
N THR A 799 7.85 31.84 5.39
CA THR A 799 8.72 30.75 4.91
C THR A 799 8.71 29.55 5.86
N MET A 800 8.67 29.76 7.18
CA MET A 800 8.52 28.65 8.13
C MET A 800 7.16 27.94 7.97
N VAL A 801 6.10 28.69 7.70
CA VAL A 801 4.75 28.13 7.46
C VAL A 801 4.71 27.30 6.17
N THR A 802 5.32 27.78 5.09
CA THR A 802 5.40 27.00 3.83
C THR A 802 6.23 25.73 4.01
N MET A 803 7.35 25.80 4.74
CA MET A 803 8.15 24.62 5.10
C MET A 803 7.37 23.60 5.94
N ALA A 804 6.52 24.06 6.87
CA ALA A 804 5.63 23.18 7.63
C ALA A 804 4.60 22.47 6.73
N GLY A 805 4.12 23.14 5.67
CA GLY A 805 3.28 22.54 4.65
C GLY A 805 3.99 21.42 3.90
N SER A 806 5.23 21.66 3.47
CA SER A 806 6.06 20.64 2.82
C SER A 806 6.41 19.47 3.75
N LEU A 807 6.70 19.73 5.03
CA LEU A 807 6.90 18.70 6.06
C LEU A 807 5.67 17.78 6.18
N THR A 808 4.48 18.39 6.22
CA THR A 808 3.22 17.64 6.33
C THR A 808 2.98 16.77 5.09
N SER A 809 3.34 17.25 3.90
CA SER A 809 3.27 16.47 2.67
C SER A 809 4.21 15.27 2.68
N SER A 810 5.48 15.46 3.09
CA SER A 810 6.43 14.35 3.26
C SER A 810 5.94 13.32 4.27
N ALA A 811 5.31 13.73 5.37
CA ALA A 811 4.71 12.82 6.34
C ALA A 811 3.56 12.00 5.71
N VAL A 812 2.66 12.65 4.97
CA VAL A 812 1.54 11.98 4.30
C VAL A 812 2.06 10.98 3.25
N ILE A 813 3.03 11.36 2.42
CA ILE A 813 3.59 10.46 1.41
C ILE A 813 4.36 9.31 2.07
N GLY A 814 5.21 9.60 3.05
CA GLY A 814 6.02 8.58 3.71
C GLY A 814 5.20 7.55 4.48
N LEU A 815 4.10 7.96 5.13
CA LEU A 815 3.24 7.06 5.89
C LEU A 815 2.22 6.34 5.01
N PHE A 816 1.63 7.03 4.03
CA PHE A 816 0.50 6.49 3.29
C PHE A 816 0.86 6.01 1.87
N MET A 817 1.92 6.50 1.22
CA MET A 817 2.35 6.05 -0.12
C MET A 817 3.60 5.16 -0.07
N ASN A 818 3.62 4.21 0.87
CA ASN A 818 4.75 3.29 1.10
C ASN A 818 4.42 1.84 0.75
N ARG A 819 3.48 1.61 -0.17
CA ARG A 819 3.21 0.27 -0.72
C ARG A 819 4.40 -0.27 -1.51
N LYS A 820 4.51 -1.59 -1.61
CA LYS A 820 5.53 -2.28 -2.44
C LYS A 820 5.58 -1.76 -3.88
N GLU A 821 4.42 -1.41 -4.46
CA GLU A 821 4.30 -0.81 -5.80
C GLU A 821 5.02 0.54 -5.96
N TYR A 822 5.21 1.28 -4.86
CA TYR A 822 5.90 2.59 -4.85
C TYR A 822 7.34 2.49 -4.33
N LEU A 823 7.98 1.31 -4.41
CA LEU A 823 9.29 1.00 -3.80
C LEU A 823 9.28 1.05 -2.25
N GLY A 824 8.10 0.87 -1.67
CA GLY A 824 7.90 0.83 -0.23
C GLY A 824 7.95 -0.58 0.35
N THR A 825 7.61 -0.69 1.63
CA THR A 825 7.66 -1.96 2.38
C THR A 825 6.30 -2.41 2.91
N PHE A 826 5.30 -1.52 2.90
CA PHE A 826 3.99 -1.82 3.45
C PHE A 826 3.14 -2.58 2.43
N ASP A 827 2.27 -3.45 2.93
CA ASP A 827 1.23 -4.10 2.11
C ASP A 827 -0.02 -3.21 2.00
N TRP A 828 -0.21 -2.27 2.93
CA TRP A 828 -1.30 -1.29 2.94
C TRP A 828 -0.79 0.11 2.54
N GLY A 829 -1.70 0.98 2.10
CA GLY A 829 -1.40 2.37 1.78
C GLY A 829 -2.52 3.06 1.00
N LEU A 830 -2.40 4.37 0.81
CA LEU A 830 -3.24 5.14 -0.11
C LEU A 830 -2.83 4.85 -1.56
N SER A 831 -3.82 4.79 -2.45
CA SER A 831 -3.55 4.76 -3.88
C SER A 831 -3.20 6.18 -4.33
N PHE A 832 -2.55 6.31 -5.48
CA PHE A 832 -2.31 7.60 -6.10
C PHE A 832 -3.61 8.42 -6.22
N SER A 833 -4.70 7.80 -6.69
CA SER A 833 -6.02 8.45 -6.78
C SER A 833 -6.57 8.86 -5.43
N GLY A 834 -6.40 8.03 -4.39
CA GLY A 834 -6.79 8.35 -3.01
C GLY A 834 -6.07 9.59 -2.46
N LEU A 835 -4.78 9.73 -2.72
CA LEU A 835 -4.02 10.92 -2.34
C LEU A 835 -4.51 12.18 -3.09
N MET A 836 -4.87 12.06 -4.37
CA MET A 836 -5.40 13.19 -5.15
C MET A 836 -6.76 13.67 -4.62
N ILE A 837 -7.63 12.75 -4.17
CA ILE A 837 -8.91 13.08 -3.52
C ILE A 837 -8.68 13.83 -2.19
N LEU A 838 -7.72 13.37 -1.38
CA LEU A 838 -7.34 14.05 -0.14
C LEU A 838 -6.88 15.49 -0.41
N CYS A 839 -6.01 15.66 -1.41
CA CYS A 839 -5.54 16.98 -1.84
C CYS A 839 -6.70 17.85 -2.36
N PHE A 840 -7.64 17.26 -3.11
CA PHE A 840 -8.82 17.96 -3.61
C PHE A 840 -9.71 18.50 -2.48
N ALA A 841 -9.93 17.70 -1.42
CA ALA A 841 -10.68 18.14 -0.25
C ALA A 841 -10.02 19.35 0.44
N ILE A 842 -8.68 19.35 0.59
CA ILE A 842 -7.93 20.48 1.14
C ILE A 842 -8.16 21.75 0.30
N VAL A 843 -8.11 21.63 -1.03
CA VAL A 843 -8.36 22.76 -1.95
C VAL A 843 -9.77 23.32 -1.78
N LEU A 844 -10.79 22.48 -1.63
CA LEU A 844 -12.16 22.93 -1.42
C LEU A 844 -12.34 23.72 -0.12
N CYS A 845 -11.65 23.32 0.96
CA CYS A 845 -11.64 24.06 2.21
C CYS A 845 -10.92 25.41 2.10
N MET A 846 -9.91 25.53 1.24
CA MET A 846 -9.15 26.78 1.08
C MET A 846 -9.91 27.88 0.33
N LEU A 847 -10.84 27.54 -0.56
CA LEU A 847 -11.65 28.50 -1.31
C LEU A 847 -12.41 29.50 -0.40
N PRO A 848 -13.26 29.07 0.57
CA PRO A 848 -13.96 30.01 1.45
C PRO A 848 -13.01 30.77 2.38
N ILE A 849 -11.91 30.14 2.81
CA ILE A 849 -10.91 30.80 3.67
C ILE A 849 -10.21 31.94 2.92
N CYS A 850 -9.87 31.75 1.64
CA CYS A 850 -9.28 32.80 0.82
C CYS A 850 -10.25 33.98 0.63
N VAL A 851 -11.55 33.71 0.46
CA VAL A 851 -12.56 34.77 0.35
C VAL A 851 -12.65 35.59 1.64
N ARG A 852 -12.58 34.95 2.81
CA ARG A 852 -12.87 35.63 4.09
C ARG A 852 -11.66 36.15 4.86
N CYS A 853 -10.53 35.44 4.80
CA CYS A 853 -9.36 35.63 5.66
C CYS A 853 -8.10 36.08 4.90
N VAL A 854 -8.23 36.45 3.61
CA VAL A 854 -7.18 37.16 2.88
C VAL A 854 -7.62 38.61 2.71
N TYR A 855 -6.92 39.50 3.41
CA TYR A 855 -7.12 40.93 3.35
C TYR A 855 -6.29 41.52 2.20
N GLU A 856 -6.92 42.32 1.36
CA GLU A 856 -6.23 43.09 0.34
C GLU A 856 -6.95 44.43 0.23
N SER A 857 -6.19 45.53 0.30
CA SER A 857 -6.75 46.86 0.11
C SER A 857 -7.15 47.05 -1.35
N LYS A 858 -8.37 47.53 -1.60
CA LYS A 858 -8.81 47.86 -2.96
C LYS A 858 -7.97 49.02 -3.51
N LYS A 859 -7.35 48.82 -4.68
CA LYS A 859 -6.63 49.91 -5.36
C LYS A 859 -7.63 50.75 -6.16
N VAL A 860 -7.62 52.07 -5.94
CA VAL A 860 -8.58 53.02 -6.55
C VAL A 860 -8.17 53.39 -7.99
N GLU A 861 -6.87 53.32 -8.31
CA GLU A 861 -6.33 53.69 -9.61
C GLU A 861 -5.89 52.46 -10.42
N ARG A 862 -6.22 52.46 -11.72
CA ARG A 862 -5.76 51.44 -12.68
C ARG A 862 -4.57 52.00 -13.48
N PRO A 863 -3.33 51.52 -13.27
CA PRO A 863 -2.25 51.90 -14.16
C PRO A 863 -2.57 51.37 -15.58
N SER A 864 -2.34 52.19 -16.60
CA SER A 864 -2.43 51.74 -17.99
C SER A 864 -1.45 50.59 -18.20
N PHE A 865 -1.90 49.48 -18.81
CA PHE A 865 -1.06 48.30 -19.09
C PHE A 865 0.25 48.70 -19.80
N ARG A 866 0.17 49.64 -20.74
CA ARG A 866 1.32 50.16 -21.46
C ARG A 866 2.32 50.86 -20.52
N THR A 867 1.81 51.72 -19.64
CA THR A 867 2.64 52.43 -18.65
C THR A 867 3.29 51.44 -17.67
N HIS A 868 2.57 50.39 -17.26
CA HIS A 868 3.14 49.37 -16.41
C HIS A 868 4.26 48.61 -17.13
N VAL A 869 4.09 48.19 -18.39
CA VAL A 869 5.15 47.55 -19.17
C VAL A 869 6.35 48.47 -19.36
N GLU A 870 6.14 49.77 -19.62
CA GLU A 870 7.20 50.77 -19.74
C GLU A 870 8.00 50.92 -18.43
N ASN A 871 7.32 50.99 -17.28
CA ASN A 871 7.94 51.05 -15.95
C ASN A 871 8.60 49.72 -15.55
N SER A 872 8.03 48.59 -15.98
CA SER A 872 8.62 47.26 -15.73
C SER A 872 9.92 47.11 -16.51
N TRP A 873 9.95 47.63 -17.73
CA TRP A 873 11.11 47.60 -18.59
C TRP A 873 12.25 48.49 -18.09
N SER A 874 11.93 49.63 -17.47
CA SER A 874 12.96 50.45 -16.79
C SER A 874 13.57 49.72 -15.58
N LEU A 875 12.75 48.99 -14.81
CA LEU A 875 13.22 48.18 -13.68
C LEU A 875 14.16 47.05 -14.14
N ILE A 876 13.78 46.30 -15.19
CA ILE A 876 14.62 45.24 -15.76
C ILE A 876 15.94 45.79 -16.32
N ARG A 877 15.92 47.03 -16.86
CA ARG A 877 17.12 47.73 -17.34
C ARG A 877 18.06 48.19 -16.23
N SER A 878 17.61 48.19 -14.97
CA SER A 878 18.44 48.55 -13.82
C SER A 878 19.61 47.58 -13.70
N LYS A 879 20.83 48.13 -13.69
CA LYS A 879 22.05 47.33 -13.51
C LYS A 879 22.04 46.60 -12.16
N CYS A 880 21.41 47.17 -11.14
CA CYS A 880 21.29 46.55 -9.82
C CYS A 880 20.48 45.25 -9.89
N LEU A 881 19.24 45.33 -10.40
CA LEU A 881 18.39 44.15 -10.56
C LEU A 881 19.01 43.14 -11.53
N ALA A 882 19.48 43.59 -12.70
CA ALA A 882 20.13 42.72 -13.68
C ALA A 882 21.33 41.94 -13.09
N SER A 883 22.14 42.56 -12.22
CA SER A 883 23.25 41.86 -11.56
C SER A 883 22.79 40.73 -10.62
N VAL A 884 21.69 40.94 -9.89
CA VAL A 884 21.10 39.91 -9.01
C VAL A 884 20.46 38.79 -9.82
N LEU A 885 19.80 39.11 -10.93
CA LEU A 885 19.21 38.11 -11.83
C LEU A 885 20.28 37.27 -12.52
N LEU A 886 21.38 37.89 -12.97
CA LEU A 886 22.51 37.15 -13.54
C LEU A 886 23.14 36.21 -12.51
N TYR A 887 23.32 36.68 -11.28
CA TYR A 887 23.77 35.84 -10.17
C TYR A 887 22.83 34.66 -9.94
N ALA A 888 21.52 34.92 -9.87
CA ALA A 888 20.51 33.89 -9.64
C ALA A 888 20.53 32.82 -10.74
N PHE A 889 20.68 33.23 -12.00
CA PHE A 889 20.82 32.29 -13.12
C PHE A 889 22.10 31.46 -13.02
N ILE A 890 23.27 32.09 -12.86
CA ILE A 890 24.57 31.40 -12.85
C ILE A 890 24.65 30.41 -11.69
N THR A 891 24.26 30.85 -10.48
CA THR A 891 24.34 30.00 -9.30
C THR A 891 23.32 28.86 -9.32
N GLN A 892 22.09 29.11 -9.80
CA GLN A 892 21.10 28.05 -9.96
C GLN A 892 21.51 27.05 -11.04
N PHE A 893 21.98 27.53 -12.21
CA PHE A 893 22.48 26.67 -13.28
C PHE A 893 23.61 25.76 -12.81
N LEU A 894 24.63 26.32 -12.14
CA LEU A 894 25.80 25.58 -11.70
C LEU A 894 25.51 24.62 -10.53
N SER A 895 24.65 25.02 -9.59
CA SER A 895 24.30 24.17 -8.44
C SER A 895 23.37 23.01 -8.81
N GLN A 896 22.61 23.14 -9.90
CA GLN A 896 21.72 22.08 -10.41
C GLN A 896 22.43 21.11 -11.36
N LEU A 897 23.70 21.32 -11.70
CA LEU A 897 24.46 20.36 -12.50
C LEU A 897 24.72 19.12 -11.66
N THR A 898 24.09 18.01 -12.01
CA THR A 898 24.13 16.77 -11.23
C THR A 898 24.62 15.60 -12.09
N THR A 899 25.08 14.53 -11.45
CA THR A 899 25.41 13.29 -12.14
C THR A 899 24.17 12.39 -12.28
N THR A 900 24.03 11.71 -13.42
CA THR A 900 23.01 10.66 -13.60
C THR A 900 23.22 9.44 -12.71
N ALA A 901 24.39 9.33 -12.07
CA ALA A 901 24.69 8.28 -11.10
C ALA A 901 23.90 8.41 -9.79
N ARG A 902 23.53 9.63 -9.37
CA ARG A 902 23.02 9.92 -8.02
C ARG A 902 21.79 9.07 -7.63
N PRO A 903 20.76 8.89 -8.48
CA PRO A 903 19.62 8.03 -8.15
C PRO A 903 19.99 6.55 -8.02
N LEU A 904 20.95 6.06 -8.82
CA LEU A 904 21.41 4.68 -8.81
C LEU A 904 22.33 4.39 -7.61
N VAL A 905 23.20 5.33 -7.24
CA VAL A 905 23.98 5.25 -5.99
C VAL A 905 23.05 5.18 -4.77
N ARG A 906 21.99 6.01 -4.75
CA ARG A 906 20.98 6.01 -3.67
C ARG A 906 20.23 4.67 -3.56
N CYS A 907 19.77 4.13 -4.69
CA CYS A 907 18.91 2.95 -4.71
C CYS A 907 19.68 1.62 -4.63
N ILE A 908 20.83 1.51 -5.31
CA ILE A 908 21.58 0.25 -5.47
C ILE A 908 22.74 0.14 -4.47
N TRP A 909 23.57 1.18 -4.32
CA TRP A 909 24.72 1.11 -3.41
C TRP A 909 24.36 1.44 -1.97
N ALA A 910 23.55 2.47 -1.74
CA ALA A 910 23.14 2.88 -0.40
C ALA A 910 21.85 2.17 0.07
N GLU A 911 21.17 1.44 -0.81
CA GLU A 911 19.95 0.65 -0.56
C GLU A 911 18.87 1.43 0.21
N VAL A 912 18.72 2.72 -0.13
CA VAL A 912 17.83 3.63 0.58
C VAL A 912 16.36 3.31 0.28
N LYS A 913 15.60 2.98 1.32
CA LYS A 913 14.15 2.74 1.24
C LYS A 913 13.35 4.05 1.32
N VAL A 914 12.15 4.07 0.72
CA VAL A 914 11.28 5.26 0.66
C VAL A 914 10.90 5.77 2.06
N LEU A 915 10.51 4.90 2.99
CA LEU A 915 10.17 5.32 4.37
C LEU A 915 11.35 6.01 5.08
N GLN A 916 12.55 5.45 4.97
CA GLN A 916 13.74 6.01 5.62
C GLN A 916 14.12 7.36 5.01
N ALA A 917 14.09 7.44 3.67
CA ALA A 917 14.23 8.71 2.96
C ALA A 917 13.24 9.77 3.46
N GLN A 918 11.96 9.43 3.56
CA GLN A 918 10.94 10.39 4.02
C GLN A 918 11.13 10.77 5.50
N LEU A 919 11.56 9.85 6.38
CA LEU A 919 11.88 10.18 7.77
C LEU A 919 13.03 11.19 7.90
N PHE A 920 14.11 11.00 7.14
CA PHE A 920 15.24 11.94 7.13
C PHE A 920 14.88 13.25 6.46
N GLN A 921 14.08 13.24 5.38
CA GLN A 921 13.54 14.43 4.76
C GLN A 921 12.67 15.25 5.72
N MET A 922 11.81 14.59 6.52
CA MET A 922 11.03 15.24 7.58
C MET A 922 11.95 15.86 8.64
N GLY A 923 12.97 15.12 9.09
CA GLY A 923 13.99 15.65 10.00
C GLY A 923 14.73 16.87 9.42
N GLY A 924 15.07 16.83 8.14
CA GLY A 924 15.66 17.94 7.39
C GLY A 924 14.75 19.16 7.37
N MET A 925 13.47 19.01 7.07
CA MET A 925 12.49 20.09 7.06
C MET A 925 12.32 20.74 8.45
N VAL A 926 12.25 19.94 9.52
CA VAL A 926 12.23 20.47 10.90
C VAL A 926 13.48 21.31 11.19
N MET A 927 14.64 20.82 10.74
CA MET A 927 15.88 21.57 10.89
C MET A 927 15.91 22.85 10.05
N MET A 928 15.35 22.85 8.83
CA MET A 928 15.21 24.08 8.03
C MET A 928 14.36 25.12 8.76
N ILE A 929 13.23 24.72 9.34
CA ILE A 929 12.36 25.61 10.11
C ILE A 929 13.13 26.21 11.29
N ALA A 930 13.86 25.39 12.05
CA ALA A 930 14.68 25.84 13.16
C ALA A 930 15.77 26.82 12.70
N VAL A 931 16.42 26.57 11.56
CA VAL A 931 17.47 27.44 11.01
C VAL A 931 16.91 28.76 10.52
N VAL A 932 15.76 28.77 9.85
CA VAL A 932 15.08 30.02 9.46
C VAL A 932 14.69 30.82 10.69
N TRP A 933 14.21 30.15 11.75
CA TRP A 933 13.91 30.81 13.04
C TRP A 933 15.16 31.42 13.66
N ILE A 934 16.27 30.67 13.76
CA ILE A 934 17.57 31.18 14.24
C ILE A 934 18.04 32.35 13.39
N TYR A 935 17.91 32.27 12.07
CA TYR A 935 18.30 33.35 11.16
C TYR A 935 17.46 34.61 11.38
N LYS A 936 16.15 34.46 11.53
CA LYS A 936 15.21 35.54 11.83
C LYS A 936 15.60 36.29 13.11
N VAL A 937 15.98 35.56 14.16
CA VAL A 937 16.30 36.14 15.47
C VAL A 937 17.70 36.74 15.50
N TYR A 938 18.72 36.02 15.02
CA TYR A 938 20.12 36.38 15.26
C TYR A 938 20.87 36.88 14.02
N PHE A 939 20.54 36.39 12.82
CA PHE A 939 21.37 36.59 11.63
C PHE A 939 20.76 37.51 10.57
N LEU A 940 19.59 38.13 10.81
CA LEU A 940 18.92 39.02 9.87
C LEU A 940 19.82 40.19 9.39
N GLN A 941 20.74 40.63 10.24
CA GLN A 941 21.70 41.72 9.96
C GLN A 941 23.07 41.23 9.47
N SER A 942 23.21 39.94 9.17
CA SER A 942 24.46 39.34 8.67
C SER A 942 24.75 39.71 7.23
N CYS A 943 26.03 39.76 6.87
CA CYS A 943 26.43 39.98 5.48
C CYS A 943 25.97 38.82 4.60
N TRP A 944 25.14 39.13 3.59
CA TRP A 944 24.54 38.16 2.67
C TRP A 944 25.58 37.37 1.89
N ARG A 945 26.60 38.05 1.33
CA ARG A 945 27.68 37.39 0.57
C ARG A 945 28.44 36.35 1.39
N ARG A 946 28.78 36.69 2.65
CA ARG A 946 29.50 35.77 3.54
C ARG A 946 28.62 34.58 3.91
N SER A 947 27.36 34.84 4.22
CA SER A 947 26.39 33.80 4.59
C SER A 947 26.19 32.80 3.44
N ILE A 948 26.02 33.29 2.21
CA ILE A 948 25.88 32.43 1.03
C ILE A 948 27.17 31.65 0.73
N PHE A 949 28.35 32.28 0.82
CA PHE A 949 29.61 31.60 0.60
C PHE A 949 29.79 30.41 1.56
N VAL A 950 29.55 30.66 2.86
CA VAL A 950 29.62 29.62 3.90
C VAL A 950 28.57 28.55 3.62
N ALA A 951 27.36 28.93 3.20
CA ALA A 951 26.31 27.98 2.85
C ALA A 951 26.70 27.06 1.68
N ILE A 952 27.16 27.61 0.56
CA ILE A 952 27.61 26.83 -0.61
C ILE A 952 28.73 25.87 -0.20
N LEU A 953 29.76 26.37 0.48
CA LEU A 953 30.88 25.54 0.95
C LEU A 953 30.40 24.41 1.87
N THR A 954 29.50 24.72 2.80
CA THR A 954 28.98 23.73 3.77
C THR A 954 28.11 22.68 3.08
N VAL A 955 27.22 23.05 2.15
CA VAL A 955 26.42 22.08 1.37
C VAL A 955 27.34 21.13 0.63
N THR A 956 28.30 21.68 -0.13
CA THR A 956 29.18 20.86 -0.97
C THR A 956 30.03 19.90 -0.12
N LEU A 957 30.55 20.37 1.02
CA LEU A 957 31.34 19.52 1.91
C LEU A 957 30.48 18.42 2.55
N MET A 958 29.28 18.75 3.04
CA MET A 958 28.39 17.78 3.70
C MET A 958 27.91 16.70 2.74
N ASP A 959 27.53 17.05 1.50
CA ASP A 959 27.09 16.07 0.48
C ASP A 959 28.26 15.18 0.01
N SER A 960 29.46 15.76 -0.11
CA SER A 960 30.62 15.01 -0.60
C SER A 960 31.02 13.85 0.30
N ILE A 961 30.90 13.98 1.62
CA ILE A 961 31.42 12.98 2.56
C ILE A 961 30.66 11.64 2.44
N PRO A 962 29.33 11.58 2.61
CA PRO A 962 28.59 10.32 2.46
C PRO A 962 28.61 9.79 1.03
N SER A 963 28.59 10.68 0.03
CA SER A 963 28.65 10.30 -1.38
C SER A 963 29.96 9.58 -1.70
N PHE A 964 31.13 10.13 -1.36
CA PHE A 964 32.40 9.46 -1.63
C PHE A 964 32.60 8.19 -0.80
N PHE A 965 32.09 8.15 0.44
CA PHE A 965 32.14 6.92 1.25
C PHE A 965 31.30 5.80 0.65
N ALA A 966 30.13 6.12 0.09
CA ALA A 966 29.30 5.16 -0.62
C ALA A 966 29.96 4.72 -1.94
N VAL A 967 30.53 5.65 -2.71
CA VAL A 967 31.20 5.37 -4.00
C VAL A 967 32.38 4.42 -3.83
N PHE A 968 33.27 4.68 -2.86
CA PHE A 968 34.45 3.85 -2.63
C PHE A 968 34.20 2.61 -1.76
N ASN A 969 32.94 2.31 -1.43
CA ASN A 969 32.55 1.19 -0.57
C ASN A 969 33.23 1.21 0.81
N VAL A 970 33.40 2.40 1.39
CA VAL A 970 33.92 2.56 2.76
C VAL A 970 32.76 2.38 3.74
N ILE A 971 31.66 3.09 3.52
CA ILE A 971 30.42 2.99 4.30
C ILE A 971 29.24 3.09 3.32
N ARG A 972 28.52 1.98 3.12
CA ARG A 972 27.27 1.91 2.32
C ARG A 972 26.09 1.61 3.23
N ASN A 973 25.81 2.54 4.13
CA ASN A 973 24.70 2.43 5.06
C ASN A 973 23.64 3.48 4.75
N GLN A 974 22.38 3.05 4.61
CA GLN A 974 21.24 3.91 4.30
C GLN A 974 21.15 5.14 5.21
N TYR A 975 21.38 4.99 6.52
CA TYR A 975 21.23 6.06 7.51
C TYR A 975 22.37 7.07 7.43
N PHE A 976 23.58 6.58 7.19
CA PHE A 976 24.75 7.45 6.99
C PHE A 976 24.61 8.26 5.70
N PHE A 977 24.16 7.61 4.62
CA PHE A 977 23.92 8.28 3.34
C PHE A 977 22.80 9.33 3.43
N LEU A 978 21.68 8.98 4.08
CA LEU A 978 20.56 9.90 4.28
C LEU A 978 20.83 11.02 5.28
N GLY A 979 21.84 10.88 6.15
CA GLY A 979 22.26 11.94 7.08
C GLY A 979 22.61 13.26 6.37
N ASP A 980 23.05 13.19 5.10
CA ASP A 980 23.25 14.36 4.25
C ASP A 980 21.96 15.18 4.03
N GLU A 981 20.80 14.54 3.82
CA GLU A 981 19.53 15.24 3.59
C GLU A 981 19.16 16.12 4.78
N MET A 982 19.53 15.71 6.00
CA MET A 982 19.45 16.56 7.17
C MET A 982 20.55 17.62 7.12
N ALA A 983 21.84 17.25 7.14
CA ALA A 983 22.95 18.19 7.26
C ALA A 983 22.92 19.36 6.23
N SER A 984 22.60 19.05 4.98
CA SER A 984 22.49 20.03 3.89
C SER A 984 21.27 20.96 3.99
N ALA A 985 20.29 20.64 4.85
CA ALA A 985 19.09 21.43 5.05
C ALA A 985 19.40 22.81 5.67
N VAL A 986 20.39 22.90 6.58
CA VAL A 986 20.81 24.16 7.22
C VAL A 986 21.24 25.22 6.19
N PRO A 987 22.27 24.99 5.38
CA PRO A 987 22.70 25.98 4.41
C PRO A 987 21.68 26.24 3.29
N THR A 988 20.89 25.24 2.90
CA THR A 988 19.82 25.39 1.89
C THR A 988 18.76 26.39 2.36
N ALA A 989 18.34 26.29 3.63
CA ALA A 989 17.38 27.20 4.22
C ALA A 989 17.88 28.65 4.24
N ALA A 990 19.15 28.85 4.62
CA ALA A 990 19.77 30.16 4.65
C ALA A 990 19.88 30.79 3.25
N LEU A 991 20.27 30.00 2.23
CA LEU A 991 20.45 30.48 0.86
C LEU A 991 19.12 30.89 0.23
N GLY A 992 18.05 30.11 0.44
CA GLY A 992 16.71 30.43 -0.04
C GLY A 992 16.13 31.70 0.60
N LEU A 993 16.35 31.91 1.91
CA LEU A 993 15.85 33.09 2.61
C LEU A 993 16.54 34.37 2.14
N ILE A 994 17.87 34.37 2.01
CA ILE A 994 18.65 35.56 1.65
C ILE A 994 18.24 36.12 0.28
N LEU A 995 18.02 35.26 -0.71
CA LEU A 995 17.60 35.72 -2.03
C LEU A 995 16.25 36.43 -1.97
N ASN A 996 15.30 35.90 -1.21
CA ASN A 996 14.01 36.53 -0.97
C ASN A 996 14.14 37.90 -0.25
N LEU A 997 15.07 38.04 0.70
CA LEU A 997 15.36 39.33 1.35
C LEU A 997 15.88 40.37 0.36
N ILE A 998 16.70 39.95 -0.62
CA ILE A 998 17.17 40.84 -1.69
C ILE A 998 15.99 41.33 -2.55
N VAL A 999 15.05 40.45 -2.88
CA VAL A 999 13.86 40.81 -3.69
C VAL A 999 13.03 41.89 -2.99
N ILE A 1000 12.79 41.76 -1.68
CA ILE A 1000 12.02 42.75 -0.88
C ILE A 1000 12.64 44.16 -0.97
N GLU A 1001 13.96 44.26 -0.95
CA GLU A 1001 14.65 45.56 -1.02
C GLU A 1001 14.67 46.14 -2.44
N LEU A 1002 14.68 45.28 -3.46
CA LEU A 1002 14.77 45.72 -4.85
C LEU A 1002 13.41 46.05 -5.47
N SER A 1003 12.33 45.40 -5.03
CA SER A 1003 10.98 45.63 -5.57
C SER A 1003 10.51 47.07 -5.36
N GLU A 1004 9.83 47.61 -6.37
CA GLU A 1004 9.18 48.92 -6.30
C GLU A 1004 7.69 48.75 -6.01
N PRO A 1005 7.05 49.71 -5.30
CA PRO A 1005 5.62 49.65 -5.03
C PRO A 1005 4.79 49.50 -6.30
N GLY A 1006 3.91 48.50 -6.34
CA GLY A 1006 3.09 48.14 -7.50
C GLY A 1006 3.77 47.25 -8.53
N GLN A 1007 5.01 46.78 -8.31
CA GLN A 1007 5.77 45.86 -9.17
C GLN A 1007 6.27 44.62 -8.40
N GLU A 1008 5.65 44.29 -7.27
CA GLU A 1008 6.07 43.23 -6.36
C GLU A 1008 5.95 41.85 -7.01
N GLY A 1009 4.83 41.62 -7.72
CA GLY A 1009 4.56 40.37 -8.42
C GLY A 1009 5.51 40.18 -9.60
N LEU A 1010 5.80 41.26 -10.34
CA LEU A 1010 6.79 41.27 -11.41
C LEU A 1010 8.20 40.98 -10.90
N CYS A 1011 8.65 41.63 -9.83
CA CYS A 1011 10.00 41.44 -9.32
C CYS A 1011 10.21 40.00 -8.82
N TYR A 1012 9.25 39.48 -8.04
CA TYR A 1012 9.24 38.08 -7.60
C TYR A 1012 9.18 37.11 -8.79
N GLY A 1013 8.26 37.35 -9.72
CA GLY A 1013 8.05 36.51 -10.89
C GLY A 1013 9.26 36.47 -11.81
N LEU A 1014 9.95 37.60 -12.00
CA LEU A 1014 11.16 37.71 -12.82
C LEU A 1014 12.32 36.90 -12.24
N VAL A 1015 12.60 37.07 -10.94
CA VAL A 1015 13.66 36.32 -10.24
C VAL A 1015 13.36 34.82 -10.31
N GLY A 1016 12.11 34.43 -10.01
CA GLY A 1016 11.66 33.04 -10.10
C GLY A 1016 11.82 32.46 -11.50
N THR A 1017 11.30 33.12 -12.54
CA THR A 1017 11.41 32.67 -13.93
C THR A 1017 12.87 32.45 -14.35
N ILE A 1018 13.76 33.38 -14.00
CA ILE A 1018 15.18 33.26 -14.37
C ILE A 1018 15.83 32.08 -13.65
N MET A 1019 15.55 31.88 -12.37
CA MET A 1019 16.06 30.71 -11.64
C MET A 1019 15.54 29.39 -12.24
N HIS A 1020 14.23 29.26 -12.40
CA HIS A 1020 13.62 28.03 -12.89
C HIS A 1020 13.95 27.74 -14.36
N SER A 1021 14.22 28.77 -15.16
CA SER A 1021 14.67 28.60 -16.56
C SER A 1021 16.02 27.89 -16.68
N SER A 1022 16.85 27.90 -15.63
CA SER A 1022 18.14 27.21 -15.63
C SER A 1022 18.01 25.69 -15.48
N GLN A 1023 16.91 25.18 -14.91
CA GLN A 1023 16.76 23.75 -14.58
C GLN A 1023 16.77 22.84 -15.83
N PRO A 1024 15.97 23.11 -16.89
CA PRO A 1024 15.98 22.25 -18.08
C PRO A 1024 17.36 22.21 -18.75
N VAL A 1025 18.05 23.34 -18.74
CA VAL A 1025 19.38 23.52 -19.34
C VAL A 1025 20.42 22.76 -18.54
N SER A 1026 20.39 22.90 -17.21
CA SER A 1026 21.28 22.16 -16.32
C SER A 1026 21.08 20.65 -16.47
N THR A 1027 19.84 20.18 -16.55
CA THR A 1027 19.53 18.76 -16.73
C THR A 1027 20.02 18.24 -18.08
N ALA A 1028 19.81 19.01 -19.16
CA ALA A 1028 20.33 18.68 -20.49
C ALA A 1028 21.86 18.58 -20.51
N VAL A 1029 22.56 19.56 -19.94
CA VAL A 1029 24.03 19.57 -19.84
C VAL A 1029 24.52 18.42 -18.94
N SER A 1030 23.82 18.15 -17.83
CA SER A 1030 24.12 17.03 -16.92
C SER A 1030 24.06 15.69 -17.64
N ASN A 1031 23.03 15.46 -18.46
CA ASN A 1031 22.87 14.24 -19.26
C ASN A 1031 23.99 14.12 -20.31
N GLN A 1032 24.30 15.21 -21.01
CA GLN A 1032 25.37 15.23 -22.02
C GLN A 1032 26.76 15.02 -21.41
N VAL A 1033 27.05 15.62 -20.26
CA VAL A 1033 28.33 15.41 -19.56
C VAL A 1033 28.41 13.99 -19.02
N SER A 1034 27.31 13.47 -18.45
CA SER A 1034 27.25 12.11 -17.93
C SER A 1034 27.44 11.04 -19.02
N SER A 1035 27.05 11.33 -20.27
CA SER A 1035 27.24 10.41 -21.40
C SER A 1035 28.69 10.28 -21.87
N LEU A 1036 29.57 11.24 -21.52
CA LEU A 1036 31.01 11.19 -21.83
C LEU A 1036 31.77 10.15 -20.99
N PHE A 1037 31.19 9.71 -19.87
CA PHE A 1037 31.83 8.78 -18.96
C PHE A 1037 31.66 7.32 -19.42
N THR A 1038 32.76 6.57 -19.44
CA THR A 1038 32.78 5.14 -19.71
C THR A 1038 33.43 4.39 -18.54
N PRO A 1039 32.86 3.28 -18.04
CA PRO A 1039 31.53 2.72 -18.33
C PRO A 1039 30.36 3.67 -18.00
N SER A 1040 29.19 3.44 -18.61
CA SER A 1040 28.03 4.34 -18.52
C SER A 1040 27.47 4.53 -17.12
N LEU A 1041 27.21 5.78 -16.74
CA LEU A 1041 26.65 6.14 -15.44
C LEU A 1041 25.15 5.85 -15.30
N SER A 1042 24.42 5.68 -16.41
CA SER A 1042 22.95 5.51 -16.37
C SER A 1042 22.50 4.05 -16.40
N LYS A 1043 23.41 3.09 -16.57
CA LYS A 1043 23.11 1.66 -16.66
C LYS A 1043 23.14 1.00 -15.26
N PRO A 1044 22.03 0.47 -14.74
CA PRO A 1044 21.99 -0.20 -13.43
C PRO A 1044 23.00 -1.35 -13.30
N GLN A 1045 23.29 -2.07 -14.40
CA GLN A 1045 24.21 -3.21 -14.43
C GLN A 1045 25.62 -2.84 -13.94
N ASN A 1046 26.10 -1.64 -14.28
CA ASN A 1046 27.43 -1.21 -13.87
C ASN A 1046 27.55 -1.02 -12.35
N TYR A 1047 26.45 -0.66 -11.69
CA TYR A 1047 26.39 -0.52 -10.23
C TYR A 1047 26.32 -1.88 -9.54
N ALA A 1048 25.62 -2.86 -10.12
CA ALA A 1048 25.54 -4.23 -9.62
C ALA A 1048 26.89 -4.95 -9.72
N MET A 1049 27.62 -4.78 -10.83
CA MET A 1049 28.98 -5.34 -11.01
C MET A 1049 30.02 -4.68 -10.09
N ASP A 1050 29.80 -3.41 -9.70
CA ASP A 1050 30.58 -2.67 -8.70
C ASP A 1050 32.11 -2.72 -8.86
N THR A 1051 32.60 -2.60 -10.09
CA THR A 1051 34.05 -2.70 -10.40
C THR A 1051 34.85 -1.49 -9.88
N PRO A 1052 36.12 -1.65 -9.46
CA PRO A 1052 36.95 -0.53 -8.98
C PRO A 1052 37.15 0.59 -10.01
N SER A 1053 37.26 0.21 -11.29
CA SER A 1053 37.35 1.16 -12.41
C SER A 1053 36.08 2.01 -12.49
N PHE A 1054 34.91 1.36 -12.42
CA PHE A 1054 33.62 2.06 -12.47
C PHE A 1054 33.40 2.97 -11.25
N ARG A 1055 33.78 2.56 -10.03
CA ARG A 1055 33.74 3.44 -8.84
C ARG A 1055 34.53 4.73 -9.07
N THR A 1056 35.66 4.66 -9.74
CA THR A 1056 36.48 5.85 -10.08
C THR A 1056 35.78 6.73 -11.12
N THR A 1057 35.13 6.13 -12.11
CA THR A 1057 34.29 6.86 -13.09
C THR A 1057 33.15 7.62 -12.40
N VAL A 1058 32.45 6.97 -11.47
CA VAL A 1058 31.40 7.61 -10.65
C VAL A 1058 32.01 8.71 -9.77
N ALA A 1059 33.16 8.48 -9.14
CA ALA A 1059 33.81 9.50 -8.32
C ALA A 1059 34.11 10.79 -9.12
N TRP A 1060 34.61 10.67 -10.35
CA TRP A 1060 34.88 11.84 -11.21
C TRP A 1060 33.62 12.60 -11.63
N SER A 1061 32.49 11.92 -11.81
CA SER A 1061 31.23 12.61 -12.11
C SER A 1061 30.74 13.46 -10.92
N TYR A 1062 30.94 12.96 -9.69
CA TYR A 1062 30.68 13.75 -8.47
C TYR A 1062 31.66 14.92 -8.31
N VAL A 1063 32.95 14.73 -8.60
CA VAL A 1063 33.94 15.83 -8.60
C VAL A 1063 33.52 16.96 -9.55
N PHE A 1064 33.03 16.61 -10.74
CA PHE A 1064 32.50 17.60 -11.69
C PHE A 1064 31.31 18.37 -11.11
N THR A 1065 30.32 17.69 -10.54
CA THR A 1065 29.14 18.32 -9.90
C THR A 1065 29.54 19.27 -8.77
N TYR A 1066 30.41 18.83 -7.85
CA TYR A 1066 30.86 19.67 -6.74
C TYR A 1066 31.72 20.84 -7.22
N GLY A 1067 32.58 20.63 -8.21
CA GLY A 1067 33.38 21.68 -8.84
C GLY A 1067 32.51 22.76 -9.49
N ALA A 1068 31.45 22.36 -10.20
CA ALA A 1068 30.50 23.28 -10.79
C ALA A 1068 29.78 24.12 -9.71
N SER A 1069 29.30 23.50 -8.64
CA SER A 1069 28.63 24.21 -7.54
C SER A 1069 29.55 25.24 -6.86
N LEU A 1070 30.80 24.87 -6.57
CA LEU A 1070 31.80 25.79 -6.00
C LEU A 1070 32.17 26.93 -6.95
N LEU A 1071 32.18 26.70 -8.26
CA LEU A 1071 32.37 27.76 -9.26
C LEU A 1071 31.28 28.83 -9.18
N GLY A 1072 30.07 28.47 -8.72
CA GLY A 1072 28.98 29.40 -8.46
C GLY A 1072 29.34 30.50 -7.45
N ALA A 1073 30.23 30.21 -6.49
CA ALA A 1073 30.70 31.20 -5.52
C ALA A 1073 31.46 32.37 -6.18
N CYS A 1074 32.04 32.19 -7.37
CA CYS A 1074 32.69 33.26 -8.12
C CYS A 1074 31.70 34.37 -8.54
N ALA A 1075 30.39 34.09 -8.58
CA ALA A 1075 29.35 35.06 -8.93
C ALA A 1075 28.93 35.95 -7.74
N LEU A 1076 29.34 35.67 -6.49
CA LEU A 1076 28.98 36.44 -5.29
C LEU A 1076 29.23 37.96 -5.36
N PRO A 1077 30.24 38.48 -6.09
CA PRO A 1077 30.41 39.92 -6.24
C PRO A 1077 29.23 40.66 -6.89
N LEU A 1078 28.35 39.94 -7.60
CA LEU A 1078 27.18 40.52 -8.27
C LEU A 1078 26.09 40.95 -7.28
N ILE A 1079 25.85 40.20 -6.20
CA ILE A 1079 24.81 40.51 -5.21
C ILE A 1079 25.23 41.59 -4.19
N PRO A 1080 24.30 42.34 -3.59
CA PRO A 1080 24.62 43.28 -2.52
C PRO A 1080 25.17 42.60 -1.25
N ARG A 1081 25.93 43.34 -0.45
CA ARG A 1081 26.48 42.84 0.84
C ARG A 1081 25.42 42.75 1.93
N GLN A 1082 24.46 43.68 1.93
CA GLN A 1082 23.39 43.81 2.91
C GLN A 1082 22.31 44.77 2.37
N LYS A 1083 21.16 44.90 3.06
CA LYS A 1083 20.06 45.85 2.78
C LYS A 1083 20.52 47.26 2.41
N ALA A 1084 21.39 47.88 3.21
CA ALA A 1084 21.88 49.23 2.94
C ALA A 1084 22.69 49.35 1.63
N ASP A 1085 23.49 48.32 1.30
CA ASP A 1085 24.22 48.24 0.04
C ASP A 1085 23.27 47.99 -1.15
N ALA A 1086 22.18 47.23 -0.94
CA ALA A 1086 21.15 47.03 -1.97
C ALA A 1086 20.45 48.35 -2.33
N GLN A 1087 20.00 49.11 -1.32
CA GLN A 1087 19.38 50.43 -1.53
C GLN A 1087 20.36 51.42 -2.15
N ARG A 1088 21.62 51.44 -1.70
CA ARG A 1088 22.67 52.28 -2.28
C ARG A 1088 22.88 51.96 -3.77
N ARG A 1089 23.01 50.69 -4.15
CA ARG A 1089 23.18 50.28 -5.55
C ARG A 1089 21.97 50.60 -6.40
N LYS A 1090 20.75 50.49 -5.85
CA LYS A 1090 19.52 50.86 -6.53
C LYS A 1090 19.53 52.35 -6.92
N LEU A 1091 20.07 53.22 -6.07
CA LEU A 1091 20.19 54.66 -6.31
C LEU A 1091 21.38 55.06 -7.19
N GLU A 1092 22.56 54.44 -6.97
CA GLU A 1092 23.82 54.87 -7.62
C GLU A 1092 24.05 54.24 -9.00
N TRP A 1093 23.54 53.03 -9.25
CA TRP A 1093 23.85 52.32 -10.49
C TRP A 1093 22.88 52.70 -11.61
N SER A 1094 23.42 53.28 -12.67
CA SER A 1094 22.68 53.56 -13.90
C SER A 1094 22.28 52.27 -14.64
N SER A 1095 21.32 52.39 -15.55
CA SER A 1095 20.88 51.28 -16.39
C SER A 1095 22.00 50.76 -17.30
N SER A 1096 22.06 49.44 -17.50
CA SER A 1096 23.07 48.80 -18.35
C SER A 1096 22.40 47.94 -19.42
N PRO A 1097 22.42 48.35 -20.70
CA PRO A 1097 21.78 47.59 -21.77
C PRO A 1097 22.45 46.23 -21.99
N LEU A 1098 23.78 46.16 -21.85
CA LEU A 1098 24.54 44.91 -21.99
C LEU A 1098 24.10 43.88 -20.93
N MET A 1099 24.01 44.29 -19.67
CA MET A 1099 23.67 43.38 -18.59
C MET A 1099 22.22 42.91 -18.67
N THR A 1100 21.34 43.81 -19.08
CA THR A 1100 19.94 43.49 -19.41
C THR A 1100 19.85 42.47 -20.56
N ALA A 1101 20.62 42.69 -21.63
CA ALA A 1101 20.66 41.79 -22.77
C ALA A 1101 21.15 40.39 -22.40
N LEU A 1102 22.14 40.27 -21.51
CA LEU A 1102 22.61 38.97 -21.01
C LEU A 1102 21.54 38.28 -20.16
N VAL A 1103 20.92 39.01 -19.22
CA VAL A 1103 19.93 38.47 -18.28
C VAL A 1103 18.67 37.97 -18.98
N LEU A 1104 18.23 38.62 -20.06
CA LEU A 1104 17.07 38.17 -20.84
C LEU A 1104 17.48 37.22 -21.97
N GLY A 1105 18.58 37.50 -22.64
CA GLY A 1105 19.02 36.77 -23.83
C GLY A 1105 19.54 35.37 -23.52
N VAL A 1106 20.31 35.18 -22.44
CA VAL A 1106 20.84 33.87 -22.08
C VAL A 1106 19.72 32.87 -21.74
N PRO A 1107 18.78 33.17 -20.82
CA PRO A 1107 17.62 32.30 -20.60
C PRO A 1107 16.75 32.09 -21.85
N ALA A 1108 16.53 33.12 -22.66
CA ALA A 1108 15.71 33.02 -23.87
C ALA A 1108 16.30 32.08 -24.94
N LEU A 1109 17.64 31.93 -24.98
CA LEU A 1109 18.31 30.97 -25.85
C LEU A 1109 18.44 29.59 -25.22
N CYS A 1110 18.81 29.53 -23.93
CA CYS A 1110 19.05 28.28 -23.25
C CYS A 1110 17.76 27.50 -22.98
N LEU A 1111 16.65 28.16 -22.66
CA LEU A 1111 15.39 27.49 -22.32
C LEU A 1111 14.82 26.68 -23.50
N PRO A 1112 14.64 27.23 -24.72
CA PRO A 1112 14.21 26.43 -25.87
C PRO A 1112 15.16 25.27 -26.17
N TYR A 1113 16.47 25.48 -26.01
CA TYR A 1113 17.46 24.42 -26.16
C TYR A 1113 17.25 23.30 -25.13
N GLY A 1114 17.14 23.64 -23.85
CA GLY A 1114 16.90 22.68 -22.77
C GLY A 1114 15.61 21.89 -22.97
N ILE A 1115 14.50 22.59 -23.31
CA ILE A 1115 13.22 21.93 -23.60
C ILE A 1115 13.35 20.99 -24.81
N THR A 1116 14.00 21.42 -25.88
CA THR A 1116 14.21 20.59 -27.08
C THR A 1116 14.98 19.32 -26.73
N VAL A 1117 16.09 19.44 -25.97
CA VAL A 1117 16.87 18.28 -25.51
C VAL A 1117 16.03 17.35 -24.65
N LEU A 1118 15.25 17.87 -23.71
CA LEU A 1118 14.42 17.05 -22.81
C LEU A 1118 13.30 16.32 -23.56
N VAL A 1119 12.64 16.98 -24.52
CA VAL A 1119 11.58 16.37 -25.35
C VAL A 1119 12.15 15.25 -26.24
N LEU A 1120 13.35 15.44 -26.79
CA LEU A 1120 14.03 14.40 -27.55
C LEU A 1120 14.54 13.27 -26.63
N THR A 1121 14.95 13.59 -25.40
CA THR A 1121 15.40 12.56 -24.44
C THR A 1121 14.24 11.69 -23.96
N SER A 1122 13.01 12.23 -23.92
CA SER A 1122 11.82 11.47 -23.50
C SER A 1122 11.23 10.59 -24.59
N GLN A 1123 11.62 10.77 -25.85
CA GLN A 1123 11.17 9.95 -26.98
C GLN A 1123 12.12 8.76 -27.21
N PRO A 1124 11.63 7.50 -27.25
CA PRO A 1124 12.48 6.32 -27.44
C PRO A 1124 13.36 6.40 -28.69
N ASP A 1125 12.79 6.87 -29.80
CA ASP A 1125 13.46 6.93 -31.11
C ASP A 1125 14.63 7.92 -31.14
N THR A 1126 14.56 8.97 -30.32
CA THR A 1126 15.58 10.02 -30.31
C THR A 1126 16.48 9.98 -29.07
N ALA A 1127 16.10 9.24 -28.02
CA ALA A 1127 16.87 9.05 -26.78
C ALA A 1127 18.30 8.54 -26.99
N CYS A 1128 18.55 7.78 -28.08
CA CYS A 1128 19.87 7.26 -28.43
C CYS A 1128 20.85 8.31 -28.98
N LEU A 1129 20.39 9.50 -29.36
CA LEU A 1129 21.22 10.51 -30.03
C LEU A 1129 22.37 10.99 -29.12
N ARG A 1130 23.61 10.97 -29.63
CA ARG A 1130 24.80 11.37 -28.83
C ARG A 1130 24.73 12.81 -28.34
N TRP A 1131 24.22 13.73 -29.16
CA TRP A 1131 24.19 15.15 -28.83
C TRP A 1131 23.20 15.50 -27.69
N ILE A 1132 22.20 14.65 -27.42
CA ILE A 1132 21.28 14.84 -26.28
C ILE A 1132 21.71 14.07 -25.03
N GLY A 1133 22.84 13.35 -25.08
CA GLY A 1133 23.34 12.52 -23.99
C GLY A 1133 23.07 11.01 -24.13
N GLY A 1134 22.58 10.56 -25.28
CA GLY A 1134 22.45 9.12 -25.61
C GLY A 1134 23.78 8.46 -25.96
N GLN A 1135 23.82 7.12 -25.99
CA GLN A 1135 25.05 6.35 -26.27
C GLN A 1135 25.41 6.27 -27.77
N GLY A 1136 24.55 6.75 -28.66
CA GLY A 1136 24.62 6.59 -30.11
C GLY A 1136 23.61 5.56 -30.59
N CYS A 1137 22.95 5.84 -31.72
CA CYS A 1137 21.91 5.01 -32.32
C CYS A 1137 22.48 3.85 -33.16
N GLU A 1138 23.65 3.33 -32.82
CA GLU A 1138 24.21 2.15 -33.49
C GLU A 1138 23.58 0.91 -32.83
N ASN A 1139 22.62 0.32 -33.54
CA ASN A 1139 21.80 -0.84 -33.19
C ASN A 1139 20.63 -0.53 -32.24
N LEU A 1140 19.65 0.24 -32.72
CA LEU A 1140 18.25 -0.04 -32.36
C LEU A 1140 17.83 -1.25 -33.23
N PRO A 1141 17.43 -2.40 -32.64
CA PRO A 1141 16.70 -3.41 -33.39
C PRO A 1141 15.36 -2.87 -33.92
#